data_AF-A0A7W8DGL9-F1
#
_entry.id   AF-A0A7W8DGL9-F1
#
_cell.length_a   1.000
_cell.length_b   1.000
_cell.length_c   1.000
_cell.angle_alpha   90.00
_cell.angle_beta   90.00
_cell.angle_gamma   90.00
#
_symmetry.space_group_name_H-M   'P 1'
#
loop_
_entity.id
_entity.type
_entity.pdbx_description
1 polymer ?
#
loop_
_entity_poly.entity_id
_entity_poly.type
_entity_poly.pdbx_seq_one_letter_code
_entity_poly.pdbx_strand_id
1 'polypeptide(L)'
;MNKIEILLDISNIILDSTCHKNALTEITTYLKRELKSDVCSIYLLNRNDDQTLTLAATEGLHQDAIDSVSMLTSEGLTGLAYTSNEYTFIREANQHPQFKYFPGIGEEPFQTFIGIPLKSSLHTFGVLVFQFKRRKNNTRMQQKLLTAVAAQVSGLVLRHYMLESPLNMDRYASGNEVVLQGVPLSEGIAIGHPVRVIYRFIESAAVDIDPEAELKSMESAFSRTSRDLRVLARRMKRQGAAAESEIFHTHLLMLEDSSFKKEVVRHIQDFHKSAAFSVRHVADKLIQKFHSFSDPYLRERAADIDDICQRLMTHLGVIAKQADLTENSIIISDRLTPGETASLDLEKVSAFITERDGVTSHTAILAKNRNMPAVTGITNLFEVTEYTRQIIVDGYQGTVIINPTEETLRRCGQQQQHSQRRRQLDQRRPTPQGPINLPDGESVSFYANVSSLLDAQKSGQDSACGIGLVRTEIFYLQNDGAFDRNQQIETYRQIVKAFEHGIIIFRLFDIGSDKKSTKESKEENPALGYRGSRLLLGERQFMQEQIEALLQVIGENAHRNDIKIMVPFVSDPEEFFAIHNIILERATEMNVTTPQIGVMLEIPSAVFAMDELATKADFFSVGTNDLFQYFFALDRGDPQVSNYYHPHNPAFLRLLQMVLDKSRQLDRPVEICGEVATDRAILRQLIAMGYRTFSVNPYVINGLKRFLQREFGAKEE
;
A
#
# COMPACT_ATOMS: atom_id res chain seq x y z
N MET A 1 6.45 14.23 43.46
CA MET A 1 6.86 14.59 42.08
C MET A 1 6.22 13.56 41.16
N ASN A 2 5.18 13.96 40.44
CA ASN A 2 4.41 13.03 39.62
C ASN A 2 5.19 12.78 38.32
N LYS A 3 5.74 11.58 38.16
CA LYS A 3 6.66 11.26 37.05
C LYS A 3 5.98 11.33 35.68
N ILE A 4 4.64 11.26 35.66
CA ILE A 4 3.80 11.41 34.48
C ILE A 4 3.70 12.88 34.06
N GLU A 5 3.65 13.82 35.00
CA GLU A 5 3.58 15.26 34.72
C GLU A 5 4.81 15.73 33.93
N ILE A 6 6.01 15.27 34.28
CA ILE A 6 7.24 15.62 33.53
C ILE A 6 7.16 15.20 32.06
N LEU A 7 6.64 14.00 31.77
CA LEU A 7 6.53 13.50 30.40
C LEU A 7 5.39 14.20 29.63
N LEU A 8 4.32 14.60 30.33
CA LEU A 8 3.22 15.35 29.73
C LEU A 8 3.63 16.79 29.43
N ASP A 9 4.32 17.46 30.34
CA ASP A 9 4.75 18.84 30.17
C ASP A 9 5.83 18.96 29.08
N ILE A 10 6.74 17.99 28.97
CA ILE A 10 7.67 17.95 27.83
C ILE A 10 6.91 17.75 26.52
N SER A 11 5.89 16.88 26.52
CA SER A 11 5.01 16.73 25.36
C SER A 11 4.30 18.04 25.02
N ASN A 12 3.86 18.81 26.01
CA ASN A 12 3.20 20.10 25.81
C ASN A 12 4.18 21.15 25.26
N ILE A 13 5.39 21.27 25.82
CA ILE A 13 6.43 22.18 25.32
C ILE A 13 6.77 21.85 23.85
N ILE A 14 6.87 20.56 23.53
CA ILE A 14 7.11 20.09 22.15
C ILE A 14 5.98 20.54 21.21
N LEU A 15 4.72 20.45 21.65
CA LEU A 15 3.54 20.76 20.85
C LEU A 15 3.28 22.27 20.71
N ASP A 16 3.61 23.07 21.74
CA ASP A 16 3.35 24.51 21.79
C ASP A 16 4.43 25.35 21.08
N SER A 17 5.60 24.77 20.87
CA SER A 17 6.73 25.48 20.26
C SER A 17 6.52 25.73 18.75
N THR A 18 6.53 27.00 18.34
CA THR A 18 6.44 27.41 16.92
C THR A 18 7.79 27.35 16.18
N CYS A 19 8.89 27.23 16.92
CA CYS A 19 10.26 27.15 16.42
C CYS A 19 11.06 26.11 17.23
N HIS A 20 11.76 25.22 16.53
CA HIS A 20 12.48 24.11 17.15
C HIS A 20 13.62 24.57 18.09
N LYS A 21 14.35 25.66 17.77
CA LYS A 21 15.36 26.22 18.68
C LYS A 21 14.74 26.74 19.98
N ASN A 22 13.53 27.31 19.90
CA ASN A 22 12.79 27.74 21.09
C ASN A 22 12.34 26.52 21.91
N ALA A 23 11.87 25.45 21.25
CA ALA A 23 11.47 24.20 21.89
C ALA A 23 12.61 23.57 22.71
N LEU A 24 13.81 23.45 22.12
CA LEU A 24 14.96 22.85 22.82
C LEU A 24 15.42 23.69 24.02
N THR A 25 15.31 25.01 23.91
CA THR A 25 15.61 25.95 24.99
C THR A 25 14.58 25.84 26.12
N GLU A 26 13.29 25.75 25.80
CA GLU A 26 12.22 25.57 26.78
C GLU A 26 12.30 24.20 27.47
N ILE A 27 12.62 23.14 26.73
CA ILE A 27 12.83 21.79 27.26
C ILE A 27 14.02 21.77 28.22
N THR A 28 15.17 22.31 27.85
CA THR A 28 16.35 22.36 28.74
C THR A 28 16.07 23.18 30.01
N THR A 29 15.33 24.27 29.88
CA THR A 29 14.87 25.09 31.02
C THR A 29 13.93 24.35 31.95
N TYR A 30 12.92 23.69 31.39
CA TYR A 30 11.96 22.89 32.16
C TYR A 30 12.65 21.72 32.88
N LEU A 31 13.47 20.96 32.14
CA LEU A 31 14.16 19.79 32.68
C LEU A 31 15.15 20.14 33.79
N LYS A 32 15.90 21.25 33.65
CA LYS A 32 16.79 21.74 34.71
C LYS A 32 16.02 22.01 36.00
N ARG A 33 14.87 22.70 35.90
CA ARG A 33 14.03 23.04 37.06
C ARG A 33 13.48 21.79 37.75
N GLU A 34 12.88 20.88 36.99
CA GLU A 34 12.24 19.69 37.54
C GLU A 34 13.25 18.69 38.11
N LEU A 35 14.40 18.51 37.45
CA LEU A 35 15.45 17.59 37.91
C LEU A 35 16.39 18.24 38.94
N LYS A 36 16.23 19.55 39.20
CA LYS A 36 17.09 20.36 40.06
C LYS A 36 18.57 20.16 39.72
N SER A 37 18.88 20.23 38.42
CA SER A 37 20.25 20.20 37.92
C SER A 37 20.83 21.61 37.88
N ASP A 38 22.16 21.70 37.91
CA ASP A 38 22.85 22.99 37.77
C ASP A 38 22.95 23.38 36.29
N VAL A 39 23.11 22.40 35.40
CA VAL A 39 23.09 22.55 33.94
C VAL A 39 22.21 21.49 33.30
N CYS A 40 21.48 21.86 32.25
CA CYS A 40 20.87 20.95 31.29
C CYS A 40 21.23 21.42 29.88
N SER A 41 21.78 20.52 29.06
CA SER A 41 22.28 20.84 27.72
C SER A 41 21.93 19.74 26.72
N ILE A 42 21.73 20.12 25.47
CA ILE A 42 21.52 19.21 24.34
C ILE A 42 22.65 19.42 23.34
N TYR A 43 23.39 18.37 23.07
CA TYR A 43 24.42 18.33 22.03
C TYR A 43 23.91 17.51 20.86
N LEU A 44 24.06 18.03 19.64
CA LEU A 44 23.64 17.35 18.42
C LEU A 44 24.87 17.04 17.56
N LEU A 45 24.85 15.91 16.86
CA LEU A 45 25.90 15.57 15.92
C LEU A 45 25.93 16.62 14.79
N ASN A 46 27.12 17.10 14.46
CA ASN A 46 27.36 18.00 13.36
C ASN A 46 27.33 17.21 12.06
N ARG A 47 26.36 17.52 11.21
CA ARG A 47 26.08 16.79 9.98
C ARG A 47 27.08 17.07 8.85
N ASN A 48 27.93 18.08 9.02
CA ASN A 48 28.93 18.43 8.00
C ASN A 48 30.15 17.50 8.04
N ASP A 49 30.44 16.91 9.20
CA ASP A 49 31.62 16.06 9.39
C ASP A 49 31.32 14.69 10.01
N ASP A 50 30.10 14.47 10.54
CA ASP A 50 29.67 13.27 11.27
C ASP A 50 30.63 12.85 12.41
N GLN A 51 31.47 13.78 12.86
CA GLN A 51 32.56 13.54 13.79
C GLN A 51 32.52 14.49 14.99
N THR A 52 31.78 15.59 14.92
CA THR A 52 31.66 16.55 16.03
C THR A 52 30.25 16.63 16.61
N LEU A 53 30.14 16.94 17.90
CA LEU A 53 28.91 17.23 18.63
C LEU A 53 28.89 18.73 18.96
N THR A 54 27.86 19.43 18.52
CA THR A 54 27.69 20.88 18.73
C THR A 54 26.60 21.15 19.76
N LEU A 55 26.83 22.12 20.64
CA LEU A 55 25.88 22.54 21.66
C LEU A 55 24.67 23.25 21.01
N ALA A 56 23.52 22.60 20.98
CA ALA A 56 22.32 23.11 20.30
C ALA A 56 21.36 23.87 21.23
N ALA A 57 21.32 23.51 22.51
CA ALA A 57 20.55 24.23 23.52
C ALA A 57 21.15 24.01 24.90
N THR A 58 21.08 25.01 25.77
CA THR A 58 21.55 24.89 27.14
C THR A 58 20.84 25.85 28.08
N GLU A 59 20.69 25.43 29.32
CA GLU A 59 20.25 26.27 30.41
C GLU A 59 21.15 26.01 31.63
N GLY A 60 21.88 27.04 32.08
CA GLY A 60 22.95 26.96 33.09
C GLY A 60 24.39 27.14 32.58
N LEU A 61 24.62 27.13 31.26
CA LEU A 61 25.86 27.61 30.63
C LEU A 61 25.63 28.98 29.98
N HIS A 62 26.68 29.67 29.56
CA HIS A 62 26.58 30.92 28.82
C HIS A 62 25.82 30.70 27.50
N GLN A 63 24.85 31.56 27.19
CA GLN A 63 24.03 31.44 25.98
C GLN A 63 24.84 31.62 24.69
N ASP A 64 25.93 32.40 24.75
CA ASP A 64 26.87 32.58 23.63
C ASP A 64 27.63 31.29 23.23
N ALA A 65 27.54 30.24 24.05
CA ALA A 65 28.12 28.92 23.79
C ALA A 65 27.28 28.06 22.81
N ILE A 66 26.01 28.42 22.60
CA ILE A 66 25.14 27.72 21.65
C ILE A 66 25.68 27.93 20.23
N ASP A 67 25.71 26.85 19.45
CA ASP A 67 26.26 26.77 18.08
C ASP A 67 27.78 27.05 17.95
N SER A 68 28.44 27.61 18.97
CA SER A 68 29.87 27.94 18.98
C SER A 68 30.76 26.87 19.62
N VAL A 69 30.23 26.11 20.58
CA VAL A 69 30.95 24.99 21.23
C VAL A 69 30.71 23.69 20.48
N SER A 70 31.79 23.08 20.02
CA SER A 70 31.79 21.74 19.42
C SER A 70 32.91 20.87 20.00
N MET A 71 32.73 19.55 19.97
CA MET A 71 33.70 18.56 20.43
C MET A 71 33.65 17.30 19.57
N LEU A 72 34.72 16.51 19.49
CA LEU A 72 34.63 15.24 18.74
C LEU A 72 33.65 14.26 19.44
N THR A 73 33.02 13.39 18.66
CA THR A 73 32.13 12.33 19.17
C THR A 73 32.86 11.37 20.11
N SER A 74 34.18 11.25 20.01
CA SER A 74 35.04 10.46 20.89
C SER A 74 35.60 11.22 22.09
N GLU A 75 35.24 12.49 22.25
CA GLU A 75 35.88 13.41 23.19
C GLU A 75 34.94 13.87 24.31
N GLY A 76 35.47 14.01 25.52
CA GLY A 76 34.69 14.44 26.68
C GLY A 76 33.76 13.35 27.24
N LEU A 77 33.10 13.66 28.36
CA LEU A 77 32.07 12.78 28.93
C LEU A 77 30.80 12.72 28.05
N THR A 78 30.53 13.79 27.30
CA THR A 78 29.44 13.84 26.33
C THR A 78 29.73 12.91 25.14
N GLY A 79 30.94 12.91 24.60
CA GLY A 79 31.34 11.96 23.56
C GLY A 79 31.33 10.51 24.04
N LEU A 80 31.70 10.25 25.30
CA LEU A 80 31.55 8.92 25.91
C LEU A 80 30.08 8.45 25.92
N ALA A 81 29.13 9.32 26.27
CA ALA A 81 27.71 8.99 26.26
C ALA A 81 27.14 8.80 24.84
N TYR A 82 27.70 9.51 23.86
CA TYR A 82 27.36 9.35 22.45
C TYR A 82 27.87 8.00 21.90
N THR A 83 29.16 7.71 22.09
CA THR A 83 29.83 6.51 21.55
C THR A 83 29.41 5.23 22.25
N SER A 84 29.13 5.27 23.55
CA SER A 84 28.62 4.11 24.28
C SER A 84 27.19 3.75 23.86
N ASN A 85 26.44 4.70 23.29
CA ASN A 85 25.03 4.57 22.95
C ASN A 85 24.15 4.12 24.15
N GLU A 86 24.61 4.42 25.37
CA GLU A 86 23.98 4.03 26.62
C GLU A 86 23.88 5.19 27.61
N TYR A 87 22.92 5.08 28.53
CA TYR A 87 22.79 6.01 29.64
C TYR A 87 24.08 6.00 30.48
N THR A 88 24.75 7.14 30.56
CA THR A 88 26.05 7.29 31.21
C THR A 88 25.90 8.13 32.48
N PHE A 89 26.33 7.59 33.63
CA PHE A 89 26.30 8.30 34.92
C PHE A 89 27.67 8.26 35.58
N ILE A 90 28.21 9.43 35.92
CA ILE A 90 29.54 9.60 36.51
C ILE A 90 29.41 10.50 37.74
N ARG A 91 29.81 9.98 38.91
CA ARG A 91 29.64 10.65 40.22
C ARG A 91 30.80 11.59 40.59
N GLU A 92 31.96 11.42 39.96
CA GLU A 92 33.18 12.23 40.16
C GLU A 92 33.68 12.70 38.79
N ALA A 93 32.82 13.45 38.08
CA ALA A 93 33.04 13.88 36.72
C ALA A 93 34.36 14.65 36.54
N ASN A 94 34.69 15.55 37.47
CA ASN A 94 35.93 16.33 37.46
C ASN A 94 37.22 15.51 37.64
N GLN A 95 37.14 14.25 38.08
CA GLN A 95 38.28 13.33 38.23
C GLN A 95 38.31 12.24 37.14
N HIS A 96 37.32 12.24 36.24
CA HIS A 96 37.24 11.23 35.19
C HIS A 96 38.30 11.49 34.10
N PRO A 97 39.02 10.46 33.60
CA PRO A 97 40.09 10.64 32.60
C PRO A 97 39.66 11.32 31.30
N GLN A 98 38.38 11.17 30.93
CA GLN A 98 37.78 11.78 29.74
C GLN A 98 37.04 13.10 30.04
N PHE A 99 37.22 13.69 31.23
CA PHE A 99 36.63 15.00 31.53
C PHE A 99 37.34 16.08 30.70
N LYS A 100 36.56 16.85 29.93
CA LYS A 100 37.04 17.97 29.14
C LYS A 100 36.35 19.24 29.62
N TYR A 101 37.15 20.25 29.93
CA TYR A 101 36.69 21.56 30.40
C TYR A 101 36.71 22.56 29.26
N PHE A 102 35.61 23.27 29.05
CA PHE A 102 35.54 24.37 28.07
C PHE A 102 35.65 25.73 28.79
N PRO A 103 36.79 26.43 28.70
CA PRO A 103 36.95 27.73 29.36
C PRO A 103 36.07 28.80 28.70
N GLY A 104 35.42 29.64 29.52
CA GLY A 104 34.67 30.82 29.04
C GLY A 104 33.17 30.62 28.80
N ILE A 105 32.64 29.40 28.96
CA ILE A 105 31.21 29.09 28.73
C ILE A 105 30.37 29.03 30.01
N GLY A 106 30.93 29.46 31.16
CA GLY A 106 30.27 29.36 32.47
C GLY A 106 30.23 27.94 33.04
N GLU A 107 31.02 27.02 32.49
CA GLU A 107 31.19 25.69 33.07
C GLU A 107 31.99 25.82 34.38
N GLU A 108 31.37 25.53 35.53
CA GLU A 108 32.07 25.34 36.81
C GLU A 108 32.40 23.86 36.99
N PRO A 109 33.40 23.46 37.80
CA PRO A 109 33.68 22.05 38.04
C PRO A 109 32.48 21.32 38.66
N PHE A 110 31.85 20.42 37.90
CA PHE A 110 30.73 19.61 38.37
C PHE A 110 31.21 18.30 38.98
N GLN A 111 30.49 17.82 40.00
CA GLN A 111 30.77 16.54 40.61
C GLN A 111 30.04 15.41 39.88
N THR A 112 28.76 15.60 39.53
CA THR A 112 27.98 14.54 38.86
C THR A 112 27.66 14.91 37.41
N PHE A 113 27.83 13.96 36.50
CA PHE A 113 27.46 14.03 35.09
C PHE A 113 26.47 12.90 34.74
N ILE A 114 25.41 13.24 34.00
CA ILE A 114 24.51 12.29 33.34
C ILE A 114 24.46 12.63 31.86
N GLY A 115 24.79 11.66 31.00
CA GLY A 115 24.64 11.77 29.54
C GLY A 115 23.70 10.70 29.03
N ILE A 116 22.78 11.08 28.15
CA ILE A 116 21.75 10.18 27.61
C ILE A 116 21.72 10.33 26.10
N PRO A 117 21.96 9.27 25.32
CA PRO A 117 21.97 9.35 23.86
C PRO A 117 20.56 9.68 23.34
N LEU A 118 20.52 10.59 22.37
CA LEU A 118 19.35 10.88 21.56
C LEU A 118 19.45 10.07 20.27
N LYS A 119 18.49 9.17 20.02
CA LYS A 119 18.61 8.14 18.98
C LYS A 119 17.31 7.84 18.24
N SER A 120 17.45 7.44 16.98
CA SER A 120 16.39 6.89 16.12
C SER A 120 16.47 5.36 16.07
N SER A 121 15.59 4.71 15.29
CA SER A 121 15.68 3.27 15.03
C SER A 121 16.98 2.85 14.31
N LEU A 122 17.71 3.79 13.71
CA LEU A 122 18.86 3.50 12.84
C LEU A 122 20.19 4.12 13.34
N HIS A 123 20.18 5.22 14.08
CA HIS A 123 21.42 5.90 14.52
C HIS A 123 21.23 6.85 15.72
N THR A 124 22.32 7.11 16.46
CA THR A 124 22.41 8.13 17.53
C THR A 124 22.84 9.46 16.92
N PHE A 125 22.12 10.53 17.21
CA PHE A 125 22.32 11.85 16.58
C PHE A 125 22.54 12.97 17.59
N GLY A 126 22.63 12.66 18.89
CA GLY A 126 22.93 13.66 19.90
C GLY A 126 22.98 13.07 21.30
N VAL A 127 23.16 13.94 22.28
CA VAL A 127 23.22 13.59 23.71
C VAL A 127 22.52 14.67 24.52
N LEU A 128 21.60 14.25 25.40
CA LEU A 128 21.02 15.06 26.46
C LEU A 128 21.91 14.94 27.71
N VAL A 129 22.36 16.08 28.23
CA VAL A 129 23.36 16.18 29.31
C VAL A 129 22.78 16.90 30.51
N PHE A 130 23.04 16.36 31.70
CA PHE A 130 22.79 17.02 32.99
C PHE A 130 24.06 17.06 33.82
N GLN A 131 24.36 18.22 34.41
CA GLN A 131 25.49 18.38 35.32
C GLN A 131 25.04 18.90 36.68
N PHE A 132 25.71 18.45 37.74
CA PHE A 132 25.43 18.84 39.13
C PHE A 132 26.71 19.16 39.89
N LYS A 133 26.74 20.30 40.60
CA LYS A 133 27.83 20.73 41.50
C LYS A 133 27.96 19.84 42.73
N ARG A 134 26.88 19.10 43.08
CA ARG A 134 26.83 18.18 44.22
C ARG A 134 26.85 16.71 43.78
N ARG A 135 27.28 15.81 44.66
CA ARG A 135 27.15 14.36 44.46
C ARG A 135 25.67 13.96 44.48
N LYS A 136 25.19 13.36 43.38
CA LYS A 136 23.83 12.80 43.30
C LYS A 136 23.88 11.27 43.30
N ASN A 137 22.78 10.67 43.75
CA ASN A 137 22.54 9.24 43.58
C ASN A 137 21.75 9.02 42.30
N ASN A 138 22.06 7.94 41.58
CA ASN A 138 21.32 7.53 40.39
C ASN A 138 20.55 6.25 40.69
N THR A 139 19.23 6.34 40.74
CA THR A 139 18.35 5.20 40.95
C THR A 139 17.88 4.62 39.61
N ARG A 140 17.60 3.32 39.57
CA ARG A 140 17.08 2.65 38.35
C ARG A 140 15.79 3.28 37.81
N MET A 141 14.96 3.85 38.69
CA MET A 141 13.76 4.58 38.27
C MET A 141 14.08 5.93 37.63
N GLN A 142 15.06 6.67 38.15
CA GLN A 142 15.49 7.94 37.54
C GLN A 142 16.10 7.70 36.17
N GLN A 143 16.92 6.66 36.03
CA GLN A 143 17.44 6.23 34.73
C GLN A 143 16.30 5.98 33.74
N LYS A 144 15.30 5.16 34.09
CA LYS A 144 14.14 4.90 33.22
C LYS A 144 13.36 6.16 32.84
N LEU A 145 13.12 7.05 33.80
CA LEU A 145 12.42 8.32 33.55
C LEU A 145 13.20 9.19 32.58
N LEU A 146 14.50 9.37 32.81
CA LEU A 146 15.34 10.21 31.98
C LEU A 146 15.57 9.62 30.58
N THR A 147 15.61 8.30 30.46
CA THR A 147 15.62 7.63 29.14
C THR A 147 14.30 7.84 28.40
N ALA A 148 13.14 7.79 29.09
CA ALA A 148 11.85 8.08 28.48
C ALA A 148 11.74 9.54 28.02
N VAL A 149 12.25 10.48 28.84
CA VAL A 149 12.40 11.90 28.47
C VAL A 149 13.27 12.05 27.23
N ALA A 150 14.45 11.42 27.23
CA ALA A 150 15.37 11.49 26.08
C ALA A 150 14.75 10.89 24.81
N ALA A 151 13.88 9.87 24.91
CA ALA A 151 13.16 9.32 23.77
C ALA A 151 12.13 10.31 23.19
N GLN A 152 11.41 11.05 24.03
CA GLN A 152 10.50 12.11 23.57
C GLN A 152 11.26 13.27 22.92
N VAL A 153 12.35 13.72 23.56
CA VAL A 153 13.25 14.73 23.00
C VAL A 153 13.87 14.24 21.70
N SER A 154 14.20 12.94 21.59
CA SER A 154 14.69 12.33 20.34
C SER A 154 13.64 12.41 19.23
N GLY A 155 12.36 12.26 19.52
CA GLY A 155 11.29 12.40 18.50
C GLY A 155 11.17 13.83 17.95
N LEU A 156 11.30 14.85 18.81
CA LEU A 156 11.33 16.26 18.40
C LEU A 156 12.61 16.58 17.64
N VAL A 157 13.76 16.25 18.24
CA VAL A 157 15.07 16.51 17.67
C VAL A 157 15.20 15.77 16.36
N LEU A 158 14.78 14.51 16.21
CA LEU A 158 14.82 13.81 14.92
C LEU A 158 14.01 14.53 13.86
N ARG A 159 12.85 15.09 14.21
CA ARG A 159 12.02 15.88 13.29
C ARG A 159 12.76 17.15 12.87
N HIS A 160 13.34 17.89 13.80
CA HIS A 160 14.14 19.10 13.51
C HIS A 160 15.46 18.81 12.79
N TYR A 161 16.19 17.81 13.28
CA TYR A 161 17.44 17.28 12.76
C TYR A 161 17.20 16.82 11.32
N MET A 162 16.14 16.04 11.03
CA MET A 162 15.80 15.68 9.65
C MET A 162 15.31 16.86 8.79
N LEU A 163 14.61 17.84 9.36
CA LEU A 163 14.26 19.10 8.68
C LEU A 163 15.48 20.00 8.39
N GLU A 164 16.55 19.92 9.18
CA GLU A 164 17.86 20.53 8.93
C GLU A 164 18.85 19.52 8.32
N SER A 165 18.38 18.71 7.37
CA SER A 165 19.26 17.96 6.46
C SER A 165 19.85 18.88 5.39
N PRO A 166 21.19 19.08 5.39
CA PRO A 166 21.92 19.28 4.15
C PRO A 166 22.05 17.93 3.43
N LEU A 167 20.92 17.25 3.16
CA LEU A 167 20.87 16.26 2.10
C LEU A 167 20.81 17.06 0.80
N ASN A 168 21.98 17.50 0.31
CA ASN A 168 22.11 18.07 -1.03
C ASN A 168 21.13 19.23 -1.36
N MET A 169 20.66 20.02 -0.39
CA MET A 169 19.85 21.20 -0.70
C MET A 169 20.59 22.18 -1.61
N ASP A 170 21.94 22.22 -1.57
CA ASP A 170 22.72 22.99 -2.54
C ASP A 170 22.62 22.46 -3.97
N ARG A 171 22.23 21.19 -4.21
CA ARG A 171 21.92 20.67 -5.57
C ARG A 171 20.45 20.87 -5.97
N TYR A 172 19.53 20.83 -5.01
CA TYR A 172 18.08 20.97 -5.27
C TYR A 172 17.60 22.43 -5.27
N ALA A 173 18.21 23.31 -4.48
CA ALA A 173 17.96 24.75 -4.42
C ALA A 173 18.81 25.56 -5.42
N SER A 174 19.86 24.98 -6.00
CA SER A 174 20.65 25.62 -7.07
C SER A 174 19.97 25.64 -8.44
N GLY A 175 18.74 25.09 -8.54
CA GLY A 175 18.01 25.00 -9.81
C GLY A 175 18.56 23.96 -10.78
N ASN A 176 19.45 23.08 -10.33
CA ASN A 176 19.97 21.99 -11.15
C ASN A 176 18.95 20.86 -11.28
N GLU A 177 18.95 20.22 -12.45
CA GLU A 177 18.11 19.06 -12.74
C GLU A 177 18.53 17.86 -11.89
N VAL A 178 17.55 17.22 -11.25
CA VAL A 178 17.78 16.00 -10.47
C VAL A 178 16.83 14.89 -10.91
N VAL A 179 17.40 13.71 -11.14
CA VAL A 179 16.66 12.51 -11.53
C VAL A 179 16.61 11.55 -10.35
N LEU A 180 15.39 11.22 -9.93
CA LEU A 180 15.10 10.25 -8.87
C LEU A 180 14.58 8.97 -9.49
N GLN A 181 15.12 7.84 -9.02
CA GLN A 181 14.73 6.51 -9.48
C GLN A 181 13.74 5.89 -8.50
N GLY A 182 12.60 5.45 -9.03
CA GLY A 182 11.60 4.66 -8.32
C GLY A 182 11.20 3.43 -9.13
N VAL A 183 10.04 2.90 -8.78
CA VAL A 183 9.40 1.74 -9.42
C VAL A 183 8.20 2.22 -10.25
N PRO A 184 8.11 1.89 -11.54
CA PRO A 184 6.97 2.28 -12.36
C PRO A 184 5.70 1.54 -11.91
N LEU A 185 4.63 2.29 -11.64
CA LEU A 185 3.30 1.76 -11.34
C LEU A 185 2.36 1.82 -12.56
N SER A 186 2.46 2.89 -13.36
CA SER A 186 1.61 3.10 -14.54
C SER A 186 2.37 3.89 -15.61
N GLU A 187 2.23 3.48 -16.87
CA GLU A 187 2.96 4.02 -18.00
C GLU A 187 2.48 5.42 -18.46
N GLY A 188 3.43 6.27 -18.81
CA GLY A 188 3.16 7.57 -19.42
C GLY A 188 4.23 8.60 -19.06
N ILE A 189 4.13 9.78 -19.66
CA ILE A 189 4.93 10.94 -19.27
C ILE A 189 3.99 12.08 -18.93
N ALA A 190 4.18 12.66 -17.75
CA ALA A 190 3.47 13.86 -17.32
C ALA A 190 4.45 14.93 -16.90
N ILE A 191 4.09 16.17 -17.19
CA ILE A 191 4.83 17.37 -16.82
C ILE A 191 3.85 18.25 -16.07
N GLY A 192 4.20 18.66 -14.87
CA GLY A 192 3.23 19.32 -14.00
C GLY A 192 3.83 19.90 -12.73
N HIS A 193 2.94 20.43 -11.89
CA HIS A 193 3.28 21.10 -10.65
C HIS A 193 3.07 20.13 -9.47
N PRO A 194 4.06 19.97 -8.57
CA PRO A 194 3.88 19.10 -7.41
C PRO A 194 2.81 19.70 -6.47
N VAL A 195 1.79 18.90 -6.14
CA VAL A 195 0.78 19.27 -5.15
C VAL A 195 0.80 18.24 -4.03
N ARG A 196 1.00 18.73 -2.81
CA ARG A 196 0.94 17.94 -1.60
C ARG A 196 -0.48 17.96 -1.02
N VAL A 197 -0.95 16.80 -0.59
CA VAL A 197 -2.13 16.72 0.28
C VAL A 197 -1.64 16.84 1.72
N ILE A 198 -1.88 17.98 2.37
CA ILE A 198 -1.49 18.21 3.77
C ILE A 198 -2.72 18.15 4.67
N TYR A 199 -2.62 17.40 5.76
CA TYR A 199 -3.54 17.48 6.89
C TYR A 199 -2.88 18.28 8.02
N ARG A 200 -3.39 19.50 8.28
CA ARG A 200 -2.89 20.33 9.37
C ARG A 200 -3.77 20.14 10.61
N PHE A 201 -3.18 19.67 11.72
CA PHE A 201 -3.83 19.65 13.02
C PHE A 201 -3.91 21.09 13.60
N ILE A 202 -5.12 21.53 13.96
CA ILE A 202 -5.46 22.82 14.57
C ILE A 202 -6.07 22.47 15.93
N GLU A 203 -5.27 22.32 16.97
CA GLU A 203 -5.82 22.04 18.29
C GLU A 203 -6.23 23.34 18.99
N SER A 204 -7.44 23.35 19.54
CA SER A 204 -7.97 24.41 20.38
C SER A 204 -7.48 24.19 21.81
N ALA A 205 -6.63 25.09 22.31
CA ALA A 205 -6.14 25.12 23.69
C ALA A 205 -7.24 25.55 24.70
N ALA A 206 -8.35 24.82 24.76
CA ALA A 206 -9.43 25.12 25.71
C ALA A 206 -9.11 24.47 27.08
N VAL A 207 -8.85 25.31 28.08
CA VAL A 207 -8.54 24.91 29.46
C VAL A 207 -9.81 24.52 30.25
N ASP A 208 -10.99 24.89 29.74
CA ASP A 208 -12.31 24.48 30.22
C ASP A 208 -13.05 23.75 29.09
N ILE A 209 -13.14 22.43 29.19
CA ILE A 209 -13.83 21.59 28.20
C ILE A 209 -15.23 21.29 28.75
N ASP A 210 -16.26 21.87 28.14
CA ASP A 210 -17.66 21.54 28.42
C ASP A 210 -18.03 20.22 27.71
N PRO A 211 -18.26 19.12 28.45
CA PRO A 211 -18.58 17.82 27.86
C PRO A 211 -19.85 17.86 27.00
N GLU A 212 -20.85 18.68 27.35
CA GLU A 212 -22.09 18.77 26.57
C GLU A 212 -21.86 19.47 25.22
N ALA A 213 -21.05 20.54 25.20
CA ALA A 213 -20.67 21.22 23.97
C ALA A 213 -19.83 20.32 23.05
N GLU A 214 -18.88 19.56 23.61
CA GLU A 214 -18.06 18.61 22.86
C GLU A 214 -18.87 17.43 22.31
N LEU A 215 -19.82 16.90 23.08
CA LEU A 215 -20.74 15.85 22.60
C LEU A 215 -21.56 16.36 21.41
N LYS A 216 -22.04 17.60 21.46
CA LYS A 216 -22.78 18.21 20.35
C LYS A 216 -21.89 18.44 19.12
N SER A 217 -20.63 18.84 19.32
CA SER A 217 -19.64 18.99 18.25
C SER A 217 -19.34 17.64 17.58
N MET A 218 -19.14 16.60 18.39
CA MET A 218 -18.95 15.22 17.95
C MET A 218 -20.15 14.70 17.14
N GLU A 219 -21.38 14.85 17.63
CA GLU A 219 -22.58 14.43 16.89
C GLU A 219 -22.73 15.13 15.54
N SER A 220 -22.40 16.42 15.50
CA SER A 220 -22.36 17.20 14.26
C SER A 220 -21.30 16.65 13.30
N ALA A 221 -20.10 16.33 13.78
CA ALA A 221 -19.02 15.77 12.96
C ALA A 221 -19.36 14.38 12.41
N PHE A 222 -19.93 13.49 13.21
CA PHE A 222 -20.42 12.18 12.75
C PHE A 222 -21.50 12.32 11.70
N SER A 223 -22.46 13.23 11.90
CA SER A 223 -23.55 13.47 10.95
C SER A 223 -23.06 14.04 9.62
N ARG A 224 -22.09 14.96 9.65
CA ARG A 224 -21.46 15.54 8.45
C ARG A 224 -20.62 14.49 7.71
N THR A 225 -19.79 13.73 8.43
CA THR A 225 -18.99 12.63 7.84
C THR A 225 -19.87 11.59 7.16
N SER A 226 -20.96 11.18 7.82
CA SER A 226 -21.93 10.22 7.26
C SER A 226 -22.59 10.77 5.99
N ARG A 227 -22.93 12.07 5.97
CA ARG A 227 -23.48 12.72 4.77
C ARG A 227 -22.47 12.72 3.63
N ASP A 228 -21.22 13.09 3.90
CA ASP A 228 -20.16 13.17 2.89
C ASP A 228 -19.84 11.80 2.30
N LEU A 229 -19.75 10.77 3.14
CA LEU A 229 -19.59 9.37 2.69
C LEU A 229 -20.76 8.91 1.80
N ARG A 230 -22.01 9.25 2.14
CA ARG A 230 -23.17 8.95 1.28
C ARG A 230 -23.10 9.68 -0.06
N VAL A 231 -22.66 10.94 -0.08
CA VAL A 231 -22.51 11.73 -1.31
C VAL A 231 -21.40 11.14 -2.18
N LEU A 232 -20.24 10.81 -1.59
CA LEU A 232 -19.11 10.18 -2.27
C LEU A 232 -19.50 8.82 -2.86
N ALA A 233 -20.13 7.94 -2.08
CA ALA A 233 -20.64 6.66 -2.55
C ALA A 233 -21.57 6.84 -3.76
N ARG A 234 -22.53 7.77 -3.69
CA ARG A 234 -23.44 8.08 -4.82
C ARG A 234 -22.71 8.63 -6.03
N ARG A 235 -21.71 9.50 -5.85
CA ARG A 235 -20.92 10.09 -6.94
C ARG A 235 -20.09 9.02 -7.65
N MET A 236 -19.39 8.18 -6.89
CA MET A 236 -18.59 7.07 -7.43
C MET A 236 -19.46 6.06 -8.17
N LYS A 237 -20.62 5.71 -7.61
CA LYS A 237 -21.62 4.86 -8.27
C LYS A 237 -22.11 5.45 -9.62
N ARG A 238 -22.29 6.77 -9.72
CA ARG A 238 -22.66 7.45 -10.98
C ARG A 238 -21.52 7.53 -11.99
N GLN A 239 -20.27 7.53 -11.54
CA GLN A 239 -19.07 7.58 -12.38
C GLN A 239 -18.57 6.19 -12.82
N GLY A 240 -19.34 5.13 -12.54
CA GLY A 240 -18.99 3.75 -12.92
C GLY A 240 -17.96 3.08 -12.00
N ALA A 241 -17.63 3.68 -10.87
CA ALA A 241 -16.66 3.21 -9.86
C ALA A 241 -17.40 2.56 -8.66
N ALA A 242 -18.09 1.44 -8.92
CA ALA A 242 -18.96 0.82 -7.90
C ALA A 242 -18.18 0.02 -6.84
N ALA A 243 -17.00 -0.52 -7.15
CA ALA A 243 -16.13 -1.16 -6.16
C ALA A 243 -15.59 -0.14 -5.14
N GLU A 244 -15.27 1.06 -5.61
CA GLU A 244 -14.86 2.20 -4.78
C GLU A 244 -16.04 2.74 -3.96
N SER A 245 -17.27 2.63 -4.46
CA SER A 245 -18.48 2.94 -3.69
C SER A 245 -18.69 2.00 -2.49
N GLU A 246 -18.32 0.72 -2.59
CA GLU A 246 -18.44 -0.25 -1.49
C GLU A 246 -17.47 0.04 -0.33
N ILE A 247 -16.31 0.63 -0.64
CA ILE A 247 -15.36 1.11 0.38
C ILE A 247 -16.05 2.18 1.24
N PHE A 248 -16.69 3.16 0.59
CA PHE A 248 -17.46 4.19 1.29
C PHE A 248 -18.70 3.65 2.00
N HIS A 249 -19.30 2.58 1.48
CA HIS A 249 -20.39 1.90 2.16
C HIS A 249 -19.90 1.22 3.44
N THR A 250 -18.75 0.58 3.39
CA THR A 250 -18.12 -0.02 4.58
C THR A 250 -17.71 1.04 5.60
N HIS A 251 -17.14 2.16 5.15
CA HIS A 251 -16.85 3.30 6.03
C HIS A 251 -18.13 3.83 6.69
N LEU A 252 -19.25 3.84 5.97
CA LEU A 252 -20.54 4.22 6.52
C LEU A 252 -20.99 3.23 7.60
N LEU A 253 -20.90 1.92 7.36
CA LEU A 253 -21.25 0.88 8.33
C LEU A 253 -20.38 0.96 9.59
N MET A 254 -19.08 1.21 9.44
CA MET A 254 -18.15 1.41 10.56
C MET A 254 -18.44 2.69 11.35
N LEU A 255 -18.77 3.79 10.67
CA LEU A 255 -19.14 5.05 11.29
C LEU A 255 -20.50 4.97 12.00
N GLU A 256 -21.44 4.20 11.45
CA GLU A 256 -22.77 3.94 11.99
C GLU A 256 -22.78 2.86 13.07
N ASP A 257 -21.67 2.13 13.26
CA ASP A 257 -21.52 1.20 14.37
C ASP A 257 -21.66 1.94 15.70
N SER A 258 -22.69 1.55 16.44
CA SER A 258 -22.99 2.10 17.74
C SER A 258 -21.84 1.91 18.75
N SER A 259 -20.97 0.93 18.56
CA SER A 259 -19.86 0.60 19.48
C SER A 259 -18.80 1.71 19.50
N PHE A 260 -18.30 2.13 18.34
CA PHE A 260 -17.31 3.20 18.20
C PHE A 260 -17.85 4.53 18.70
N LYS A 261 -19.07 4.90 18.27
CA LYS A 261 -19.73 6.13 18.72
C LYS A 261 -19.91 6.16 20.24
N LYS A 262 -20.34 5.04 20.85
CA LYS A 262 -20.51 4.93 22.31
C LYS A 262 -19.20 5.03 23.06
N GLU A 263 -18.12 4.44 22.55
CA GLU A 263 -16.81 4.49 23.21
C GLU A 263 -16.22 5.90 23.19
N VAL A 264 -16.40 6.65 22.09
CA VAL A 264 -16.04 8.08 22.03
C VAL A 264 -16.87 8.92 23.00
N VAL A 265 -18.20 8.72 23.05
CA VAL A 265 -19.08 9.42 24.00
C VAL A 265 -18.65 9.17 25.45
N ARG A 266 -18.40 7.91 25.80
CA ARG A 266 -17.91 7.53 27.12
C ARG A 266 -16.58 8.20 27.44
N HIS A 267 -15.66 8.25 26.48
CA HIS A 267 -14.36 8.88 26.68
C HIS A 267 -14.46 10.39 26.95
N ILE A 268 -15.34 11.10 26.25
CA ILE A 268 -15.61 12.53 26.49
C ILE A 268 -16.20 12.74 27.90
N GLN A 269 -17.18 11.93 28.29
CA GLN A 269 -17.88 12.04 29.58
C GLN A 269 -17.00 11.65 30.78
N ASP A 270 -16.26 10.55 30.68
CA ASP A 270 -15.49 10.00 31.79
C ASP A 270 -14.19 10.81 32.03
N PHE A 271 -13.55 11.27 30.95
CA PHE A 271 -12.21 11.89 31.02
C PHE A 271 -12.19 13.38 30.72
N HIS A 272 -13.34 13.99 30.42
CA HIS A 272 -13.50 15.44 30.17
C HIS A 272 -12.47 15.95 29.13
N LYS A 273 -12.37 15.23 28.01
CA LYS A 273 -11.47 15.54 26.90
C LYS A 273 -12.25 16.04 25.69
N SER A 274 -11.58 16.79 24.81
CA SER A 274 -12.19 17.31 23.59
C SER A 274 -12.68 16.18 22.69
N ALA A 275 -13.66 16.47 21.85
CA ALA A 275 -14.19 15.51 20.89
C ALA A 275 -13.09 15.00 19.95
N ALA A 276 -12.18 15.87 19.51
CA ALA A 276 -11.09 15.51 18.62
C ALA A 276 -10.09 14.55 19.29
N PHE A 277 -9.67 14.85 20.52
CA PHE A 277 -8.79 13.97 21.29
C PHE A 277 -9.46 12.61 21.52
N SER A 278 -10.73 12.61 21.90
CA SER A 278 -11.49 11.39 22.18
C SER A 278 -11.69 10.52 20.94
N VAL A 279 -11.98 11.11 19.78
CA VAL A 279 -12.06 10.40 18.50
C VAL A 279 -10.71 9.78 18.14
N ARG A 280 -9.61 10.55 18.23
CA ARG A 280 -8.27 10.03 17.89
C ARG A 280 -7.84 8.91 18.84
N HIS A 281 -8.06 9.08 20.14
CA HIS A 281 -7.70 8.09 21.15
C HIS A 281 -8.42 6.75 20.93
N VAL A 282 -9.73 6.78 20.69
CA VAL A 282 -10.51 5.56 20.43
C VAL A 282 -10.11 4.94 19.09
N ALA A 283 -9.86 5.75 18.06
CA ALA A 283 -9.39 5.27 16.77
C ALA A 283 -8.01 4.59 16.87
N ASP A 284 -7.03 5.20 17.55
CA ASP A 284 -5.68 4.62 17.73
C ASP A 284 -5.72 3.27 18.45
N LYS A 285 -6.61 3.11 19.44
CA LYS A 285 -6.83 1.84 20.14
C LYS A 285 -7.39 0.76 19.20
N LEU A 286 -8.32 1.12 18.32
CA LEU A 286 -8.86 0.22 17.30
C LEU A 286 -7.81 -0.11 16.24
N ILE A 287 -7.06 0.88 15.76
CA ILE A 287 -5.96 0.73 14.79
C ILE A 287 -4.90 -0.23 15.34
N GLN A 288 -4.45 -0.05 16.59
CA GLN A 288 -3.50 -0.97 17.23
C GLN A 288 -4.06 -2.39 17.35
N LYS A 289 -5.35 -2.53 17.69
CA LYS A 289 -6.02 -3.82 17.73
C LYS A 289 -6.05 -4.47 16.35
N PHE A 290 -6.37 -3.71 15.30
CA PHE A 290 -6.37 -4.20 13.92
C PHE A 290 -4.96 -4.57 13.42
N HIS A 291 -3.93 -3.79 13.75
CA HIS A 291 -2.53 -4.11 13.44
C HIS A 291 -1.99 -5.31 14.20
N SER A 292 -2.56 -5.64 15.36
CA SER A 292 -2.18 -6.83 16.14
C SER A 292 -2.63 -8.14 15.49
N PHE A 293 -3.58 -8.08 14.55
CA PHE A 293 -3.97 -9.23 13.75
C PHE A 293 -2.92 -9.54 12.69
N SER A 294 -2.70 -10.83 12.43
CA SER A 294 -1.75 -11.30 11.41
C SER A 294 -2.32 -11.26 9.99
N ASP A 295 -3.65 -11.23 9.89
CA ASP A 295 -4.39 -11.16 8.62
C ASP A 295 -4.14 -9.82 7.91
N PRO A 296 -3.59 -9.80 6.68
CA PRO A 296 -3.46 -8.60 5.86
C PRO A 296 -4.76 -7.82 5.67
N TYR A 297 -5.91 -8.47 5.53
CA TYR A 297 -7.22 -7.81 5.33
C TYR A 297 -7.68 -7.10 6.60
N LEU A 298 -7.55 -7.74 7.77
CA LEU A 298 -7.82 -7.06 9.06
C LEU A 298 -6.82 -5.93 9.35
N ARG A 299 -5.58 -6.05 8.86
CA ARG A 299 -4.61 -4.95 8.91
C ARG A 299 -4.98 -3.81 7.96
N GLU A 300 -5.60 -4.09 6.82
CA GLU A 300 -6.16 -3.06 5.94
C GLU A 300 -7.33 -2.31 6.60
N ARG A 301 -8.14 -2.97 7.45
CA ARG A 301 -9.17 -2.28 8.26
C ARG A 301 -8.61 -1.22 9.20
N ALA A 302 -7.36 -1.34 9.63
CA ALA A 302 -6.69 -0.29 10.39
C ALA A 302 -6.61 1.01 9.58
N ALA A 303 -6.33 0.92 8.27
CA ALA A 303 -6.30 2.07 7.39
C ALA A 303 -7.70 2.67 7.16
N ASP A 304 -8.75 1.84 7.10
CA ASP A 304 -10.14 2.31 7.01
C ASP A 304 -10.56 3.12 8.24
N ILE A 305 -10.21 2.64 9.44
CA ILE A 305 -10.49 3.36 10.70
C ILE A 305 -9.71 4.67 10.78
N ASP A 306 -8.46 4.69 10.29
CA ASP A 306 -7.67 5.91 10.24
C ASP A 306 -8.28 6.95 9.26
N ASP A 307 -8.77 6.55 8.08
CA ASP A 307 -9.47 7.45 7.13
C ASP A 307 -10.75 8.04 7.77
N ILE A 308 -11.58 7.20 8.42
CA ILE A 308 -12.77 7.66 9.14
C ILE A 308 -12.39 8.66 10.24
N CYS A 309 -11.32 8.39 11.00
CA CYS A 309 -10.80 9.28 12.03
C CYS A 309 -10.40 10.63 11.45
N GLN A 310 -9.64 10.66 10.35
CA GLN A 310 -9.20 11.88 9.70
C GLN A 310 -10.38 12.75 9.21
N ARG A 311 -11.42 12.11 8.66
CA ARG A 311 -12.65 12.82 8.24
C ARG A 311 -13.41 13.42 9.41
N LEU A 312 -13.55 12.67 10.51
CA LEU A 312 -14.17 13.17 11.73
C LEU A 312 -13.41 14.37 12.29
N MET A 313 -12.08 14.29 12.36
CA MET A 313 -11.23 15.39 12.82
C MET A 313 -11.30 16.62 11.90
N THR A 314 -11.51 16.43 10.60
CA THR A 314 -11.76 17.52 9.64
C THR A 314 -13.07 18.24 9.95
N HIS A 315 -14.16 17.50 10.19
CA HIS A 315 -15.45 18.13 10.53
C HIS A 315 -15.51 18.73 11.92
N LEU A 316 -14.65 18.26 12.85
CA LEU A 316 -14.42 18.87 14.14
C LEU A 316 -13.61 20.18 14.05
N GLY A 317 -13.14 20.56 12.85
CA GLY A 317 -12.38 21.78 12.62
C GLY A 317 -10.92 21.70 13.08
N VAL A 318 -10.46 20.50 13.44
CA VAL A 318 -9.10 20.22 13.92
C VAL A 318 -8.19 19.81 12.77
N ILE A 319 -8.74 19.39 11.63
CA ILE A 319 -7.96 19.18 10.40
C ILE A 319 -8.43 20.16 9.32
N ALA A 320 -7.50 20.93 8.77
CA ALA A 320 -7.73 21.66 7.51
C ALA A 320 -7.10 20.87 6.35
N LYS A 321 -7.91 20.51 5.35
CA LYS A 321 -7.45 19.93 4.08
C LYS A 321 -7.11 21.07 3.13
N GLN A 322 -5.83 21.20 2.77
CA GLN A 322 -5.40 22.13 1.73
C GLN A 322 -4.80 21.32 0.58
N ALA A 323 -5.49 21.29 -0.55
CA ALA A 323 -4.97 20.81 -1.83
C ALA A 323 -5.52 21.75 -2.91
N ASP A 324 -4.81 22.85 -3.17
CA ASP A 324 -5.15 23.77 -4.24
C ASP A 324 -4.74 23.13 -5.58
N LEU A 325 -5.61 22.27 -6.09
CA LEU A 325 -5.41 21.61 -7.39
C LEU A 325 -5.58 22.63 -8.51
N THR A 326 -4.52 22.80 -9.28
CA THR A 326 -4.50 23.55 -10.55
C THR A 326 -4.29 22.59 -11.71
N GLU A 327 -4.47 23.06 -12.95
CA GLU A 327 -4.22 22.24 -14.14
C GLU A 327 -2.80 21.64 -14.14
N ASN A 328 -2.67 20.38 -14.56
CA ASN A 328 -1.43 19.60 -14.52
C ASN A 328 -0.83 19.44 -13.10
N SER A 329 -1.66 19.25 -12.09
CA SER A 329 -1.18 18.89 -10.75
C SER A 329 -0.58 17.48 -10.76
N ILE A 330 0.53 17.29 -10.06
CA ILE A 330 1.16 15.98 -9.82
C ILE A 330 1.04 15.71 -8.33
N ILE A 331 0.26 14.69 -7.97
CA ILE A 331 -0.01 14.40 -6.56
C ILE A 331 1.15 13.63 -5.98
N ILE A 332 1.67 14.12 -4.86
CA ILE A 332 2.69 13.46 -4.06
C ILE A 332 2.03 13.06 -2.74
N SER A 333 2.08 11.77 -2.40
CA SER A 333 1.55 11.23 -1.15
C SER A 333 2.38 10.06 -0.63
N ASP A 334 2.38 9.82 0.69
CA ASP A 334 2.95 8.58 1.24
C ASP A 334 2.20 7.36 0.71
N ARG A 335 0.86 7.51 0.69
CA ARG A 335 -0.15 6.59 0.15
C ARG A 335 -1.39 7.42 -0.20
N LEU A 336 -2.16 7.04 -1.22
CA LEU A 336 -3.49 7.62 -1.43
C LEU A 336 -4.56 6.62 -1.01
N THR A 337 -5.38 7.00 -0.04
CA THR A 337 -6.57 6.21 0.31
C THR A 337 -7.66 6.39 -0.77
N PRO A 338 -8.61 5.44 -0.86
CA PRO A 338 -9.79 5.59 -1.72
C PRO A 338 -10.56 6.87 -1.42
N GLY A 339 -10.65 7.24 -0.13
CA GLY A 339 -11.30 8.44 0.34
C GLY A 339 -10.65 9.75 -0.10
N GLU A 340 -9.33 9.78 -0.07
CA GLU A 340 -8.55 10.90 -0.59
C GLU A 340 -8.76 11.04 -2.09
N THR A 341 -8.62 9.95 -2.82
CA THR A 341 -8.77 9.88 -4.27
C THR A 341 -10.14 10.41 -4.73
N ALA A 342 -11.22 9.98 -4.08
CA ALA A 342 -12.59 10.36 -4.47
C ALA A 342 -12.92 11.84 -4.21
N SER A 343 -12.16 12.49 -3.34
CA SER A 343 -12.33 13.90 -2.99
C SER A 343 -11.42 14.85 -3.80
N LEU A 344 -10.51 14.30 -4.61
CA LEU A 344 -9.67 15.07 -5.53
C LEU A 344 -10.43 15.34 -6.84
N ASP A 345 -10.16 16.51 -7.43
CA ASP A 345 -10.60 16.84 -8.77
C ASP A 345 -9.63 16.22 -9.79
N LEU A 346 -9.84 14.94 -10.08
CA LEU A 346 -8.92 14.12 -10.88
C LEU A 346 -8.74 14.63 -12.32
N GLU A 347 -9.62 15.49 -12.84
CA GLU A 347 -9.44 16.11 -14.16
C GLU A 347 -8.23 17.05 -14.21
N LYS A 348 -7.88 17.65 -13.07
CA LYS A 348 -6.73 18.55 -12.94
C LYS A 348 -5.43 17.81 -12.63
N VAL A 349 -5.50 16.52 -12.36
CA VAL A 349 -4.35 15.70 -11.98
C VAL A 349 -3.75 15.05 -13.24
N SER A 350 -2.44 15.13 -13.37
CA SER A 350 -1.69 14.61 -14.52
C SER A 350 -0.82 13.39 -14.19
N ALA A 351 -0.44 13.18 -12.93
CA ALA A 351 0.33 12.01 -12.47
C ALA A 351 0.23 11.79 -10.95
N PHE A 352 0.69 10.62 -10.51
CA PHE A 352 0.82 10.24 -9.10
C PHE A 352 2.25 9.83 -8.76
N ILE A 353 2.73 10.22 -7.58
CA ILE A 353 3.98 9.75 -7.02
C ILE A 353 3.73 9.31 -5.59
N THR A 354 4.13 8.09 -5.24
CA THR A 354 3.91 7.55 -3.89
C THR A 354 5.18 6.99 -3.26
N GLU A 355 5.27 7.01 -1.93
CA GLU A 355 6.47 6.48 -1.26
C GLU A 355 6.40 4.96 -1.06
N ARG A 356 5.22 4.41 -0.72
CA ARG A 356 5.09 3.05 -0.16
C ARG A 356 4.08 2.13 -0.83
N ASP A 357 3.60 2.46 -2.04
CA ASP A 357 2.61 1.62 -2.71
C ASP A 357 3.25 0.46 -3.50
N GLY A 358 2.51 -0.65 -3.61
CA GLY A 358 2.85 -1.77 -4.49
C GLY A 358 2.18 -1.70 -5.86
N VAL A 359 2.58 -2.57 -6.79
CA VAL A 359 2.04 -2.67 -8.17
C VAL A 359 0.53 -2.99 -8.19
N THR A 360 0.01 -3.58 -7.11
CA THR A 360 -1.40 -3.94 -6.88
C THR A 360 -2.17 -2.93 -6.03
N SER A 361 -1.56 -1.80 -5.64
CA SER A 361 -2.22 -0.80 -4.79
C SER A 361 -3.40 -0.13 -5.46
N HIS A 362 -4.30 0.44 -4.66
CA HIS A 362 -5.43 1.22 -5.15
C HIS A 362 -4.98 2.37 -6.08
N THR A 363 -3.90 3.07 -5.71
CA THR A 363 -3.31 4.14 -6.52
C THR A 363 -2.76 3.62 -7.84
N ALA A 364 -2.13 2.45 -7.86
CA ALA A 364 -1.63 1.83 -9.09
C ALA A 364 -2.78 1.45 -10.04
N ILE A 365 -3.86 0.89 -9.50
CA ILE A 365 -5.06 0.52 -10.28
C ILE A 365 -5.73 1.77 -10.85
N LEU A 366 -5.94 2.80 -10.03
CA LEU A 366 -6.52 4.08 -10.46
C LEU A 366 -5.71 4.71 -11.59
N ALA A 367 -4.39 4.81 -11.41
CA ALA A 367 -3.48 5.38 -12.40
C ALA A 367 -3.56 4.64 -13.73
N LYS A 368 -3.57 3.29 -13.71
CA LYS A 368 -3.73 2.45 -14.90
C LYS A 368 -5.09 2.68 -15.58
N ASN A 369 -6.18 2.65 -14.83
CA ASN A 369 -7.53 2.86 -15.36
C ASN A 369 -7.70 4.22 -16.03
N ARG A 370 -7.02 5.25 -15.51
CA ARG A 370 -7.06 6.62 -16.05
C ARG A 370 -5.92 6.91 -17.05
N ASN A 371 -5.07 5.93 -17.35
CA ASN A 371 -3.89 6.09 -18.23
C ASN A 371 -2.95 7.22 -17.78
N MET A 372 -2.88 7.46 -16.47
CA MET A 372 -2.02 8.46 -15.85
C MET A 372 -0.72 7.79 -15.41
N PRO A 373 0.45 8.42 -15.66
CA PRO A 373 1.71 7.89 -15.17
C PRO A 373 1.74 7.89 -13.65
N ALA A 374 2.32 6.83 -13.09
CA ALA A 374 2.52 6.71 -11.66
C ALA A 374 3.86 6.03 -11.35
N VAL A 375 4.55 6.53 -10.33
CA VAL A 375 5.85 6.01 -9.85
C VAL A 375 5.78 5.86 -8.33
N THR A 376 6.40 4.81 -7.80
CA THR A 376 6.46 4.57 -6.36
C THR A 376 7.86 4.30 -5.86
N GLY A 377 8.06 4.17 -4.54
CA GLY A 377 9.33 3.78 -3.94
C GLY A 377 10.38 4.89 -3.89
N ILE A 378 9.98 6.15 -4.07
CA ILE A 378 10.87 7.30 -3.90
C ILE A 378 10.61 7.91 -2.54
N THR A 379 11.52 7.71 -1.59
CA THR A 379 11.41 8.25 -0.23
C THR A 379 11.88 9.69 -0.13
N ASN A 380 11.29 10.47 0.77
CA ASN A 380 11.62 11.88 1.05
C ASN A 380 11.33 12.83 -0.13
N LEU A 381 10.40 12.47 -1.03
CA LEU A 381 10.08 13.31 -2.21
C LEU A 381 9.50 14.67 -1.79
N PHE A 382 8.85 14.74 -0.63
CA PHE A 382 8.26 15.95 -0.09
C PHE A 382 9.26 17.06 0.20
N GLU A 383 10.43 16.70 0.76
CA GLU A 383 11.47 17.66 1.12
C GLU A 383 12.13 18.26 -0.13
N VAL A 384 12.20 17.47 -1.20
CA VAL A 384 12.81 17.87 -2.47
C VAL A 384 11.84 18.69 -3.34
N THR A 385 10.53 18.50 -3.16
CA THR A 385 9.50 19.11 -4.03
C THR A 385 8.96 20.46 -3.55
N GLU A 386 9.28 20.87 -2.31
CA GLU A 386 8.76 22.10 -1.69
C GLU A 386 9.17 23.39 -2.43
N TYR A 387 10.31 23.39 -3.11
CA TYR A 387 10.86 24.56 -3.81
C TYR A 387 10.82 24.46 -5.35
N THR A 388 10.36 23.35 -5.91
CA THR A 388 10.25 23.19 -7.36
C THR A 388 8.89 23.65 -7.86
N ARG A 389 8.93 24.43 -8.93
CA ARG A 389 7.72 24.79 -9.65
C ARG A 389 7.28 23.70 -10.60
N GLN A 390 8.13 22.81 -11.07
CA GLN A 390 7.77 21.89 -12.15
C GLN A 390 8.57 20.60 -12.08
N ILE A 391 7.88 19.48 -12.24
CA ILE A 391 8.48 18.14 -12.23
C ILE A 391 7.98 17.33 -13.42
N ILE A 392 8.76 16.33 -13.80
CA ILE A 392 8.42 15.35 -14.83
C ILE A 392 8.30 13.98 -14.17
N VAL A 393 7.23 13.26 -14.48
CA VAL A 393 7.04 11.86 -14.08
C VAL A 393 7.10 11.01 -15.32
N ASP A 394 8.10 10.14 -15.40
CA ASP A 394 8.24 9.12 -16.43
C ASP A 394 7.86 7.75 -15.85
N GLY A 395 6.61 7.36 -16.09
CA GLY A 395 6.06 6.07 -15.71
C GLY A 395 6.55 4.89 -16.55
N TYR A 396 7.31 5.12 -17.63
CA TYR A 396 7.95 4.03 -18.39
C TYR A 396 9.25 3.59 -17.72
N GLN A 397 10.08 4.56 -17.31
CA GLN A 397 11.37 4.29 -16.67
C GLN A 397 11.28 4.24 -15.14
N GLY A 398 10.14 4.63 -14.57
CA GLY A 398 9.98 4.75 -13.13
C GLY A 398 10.79 5.91 -12.56
N THR A 399 10.96 7.00 -13.30
CA THR A 399 11.80 8.13 -12.90
C THR A 399 10.99 9.39 -12.65
N VAL A 400 11.46 10.20 -11.70
CA VAL A 400 10.91 11.53 -11.39
C VAL A 400 12.04 12.55 -11.56
N ILE A 401 11.83 13.55 -12.41
CA ILE A 401 12.81 14.59 -12.70
C ILE A 401 12.34 15.90 -12.05
N ILE A 402 13.17 16.45 -11.17
CA ILE A 402 12.94 17.69 -10.43
C ILE A 402 13.81 18.79 -11.04
N ASN A 403 13.24 20.00 -11.17
CA ASN A 403 13.87 21.15 -11.83
C ASN A 403 14.41 20.80 -13.23
N PRO A 404 13.58 20.24 -14.13
CA PRO A 404 14.04 19.82 -15.44
C PRO A 404 14.61 20.99 -16.24
N THR A 405 15.72 20.77 -16.94
CA THR A 405 16.29 21.74 -17.88
C THR A 405 15.33 21.99 -19.05
N GLU A 406 15.49 23.13 -19.75
CA GLU A 406 14.69 23.39 -20.97
C GLU A 406 14.85 22.29 -22.03
N GLU A 407 16.03 21.69 -22.14
CA GLU A 407 16.29 20.58 -23.06
C GLU A 407 15.47 19.35 -22.66
N THR A 408 15.51 18.96 -21.38
CA THR A 408 14.74 17.83 -20.85
C THR A 408 13.23 18.09 -20.97
N LEU A 409 12.75 19.30 -20.68
CA LEU A 409 11.36 19.70 -20.89
C LEU A 409 10.93 19.56 -22.35
N ARG A 410 11.76 19.99 -23.30
CA ARG A 410 11.45 19.83 -24.73
C ARG A 410 11.43 18.36 -25.14
N ARG A 411 12.41 17.57 -24.70
CA ARG A 411 12.49 16.13 -25.01
C ARG A 411 11.30 15.36 -24.45
N CYS A 412 11.02 15.49 -23.16
CA CYS A 412 9.91 14.83 -22.49
C CYS A 412 8.56 15.37 -22.99
N GLY A 413 8.45 16.67 -23.29
CA GLY A 413 7.25 17.28 -23.88
C GLY A 413 6.95 16.74 -25.29
N GLN A 414 7.98 16.54 -26.12
CA GLN A 414 7.82 15.87 -27.43
C GLN A 414 7.39 14.42 -27.27
N GLN A 415 7.97 13.68 -26.32
CA GLN A 415 7.57 12.30 -26.02
C GLN A 415 6.14 12.22 -25.48
N GLN A 416 5.73 13.15 -24.62
CA GLN A 416 4.36 13.28 -24.11
C GLN A 416 3.38 13.56 -25.26
N GLN A 417 3.66 14.54 -26.11
CA GLN A 417 2.82 14.86 -27.27
C GLN A 417 2.76 13.72 -28.27
N HIS A 418 3.88 13.03 -28.53
CA HIS A 418 3.91 11.89 -29.43
C HIS A 418 3.08 10.72 -28.86
N SER A 419 3.18 10.47 -27.55
CA SER A 419 2.39 9.46 -26.84
C SER A 419 0.91 9.82 -26.83
N GLN A 420 0.56 11.07 -26.54
CA GLN A 420 -0.82 11.57 -26.58
C GLN A 420 -1.41 11.53 -27.99
N ARG A 421 -0.67 11.95 -29.03
CA ARG A 421 -1.10 11.84 -30.43
C ARG A 421 -1.29 10.39 -30.84
N ARG A 422 -0.35 9.50 -30.49
CA ARG A 422 -0.51 8.05 -30.71
C ARG A 422 -1.75 7.50 -29.99
N ARG A 423 -2.01 7.92 -28.76
CA ARG A 423 -3.18 7.52 -27.96
C ARG A 423 -4.48 8.04 -28.57
N GLN A 424 -4.53 9.30 -29.01
CA GLN A 424 -5.70 9.87 -29.69
C GLN A 424 -5.95 9.19 -31.04
N LEU A 425 -4.89 8.88 -31.79
CA LEU A 425 -4.98 8.08 -33.01
C LEU A 425 -5.44 6.64 -32.72
N ASP A 426 -5.02 6.05 -31.60
CA ASP A 426 -5.47 4.73 -31.14
C ASP A 426 -6.93 4.70 -30.69
N GLN A 427 -7.38 5.73 -29.97
CA GLN A 427 -8.78 5.85 -29.53
C GLN A 427 -9.73 6.09 -30.71
N ARG A 428 -9.24 6.67 -31.81
CA ARG A 428 -9.98 6.86 -33.05
C ARG A 428 -10.01 5.63 -33.96
N ARG A 429 -9.12 4.65 -33.76
CA ARG A 429 -9.16 3.41 -34.52
C ARG A 429 -10.24 2.48 -33.95
N PRO A 430 -11.11 1.91 -34.80
CA PRO A 430 -12.08 0.93 -34.34
C PRO A 430 -11.33 -0.25 -33.73
N THR A 431 -11.65 -0.58 -32.48
CA THR A 431 -11.13 -1.79 -31.85
C THR A 431 -11.72 -3.00 -32.59
N PRO A 432 -10.91 -3.97 -33.03
CA PRO A 432 -11.41 -5.17 -33.68
C PRO A 432 -12.38 -5.92 -32.76
N GLN A 433 -13.57 -6.19 -33.29
CA GLN A 433 -14.53 -7.09 -32.66
C GLN A 433 -14.09 -8.53 -32.92
N GLY A 434 -14.03 -9.36 -31.88
CA GLY A 434 -13.60 -10.77 -31.99
C GLY A 434 -12.08 -10.97 -32.12
N PRO A 435 -11.63 -12.19 -32.51
CA PRO A 435 -10.22 -12.57 -32.56
C PRO A 435 -9.36 -11.70 -33.50
N ILE A 436 -8.06 -11.60 -33.22
CA ILE A 436 -7.08 -10.92 -34.07
C ILE A 436 -6.42 -11.94 -34.98
N ASN A 437 -6.59 -11.80 -36.30
CA ASN A 437 -5.92 -12.66 -37.26
C ASN A 437 -4.44 -12.32 -37.36
N LEU A 438 -3.61 -13.35 -37.30
CA LEU A 438 -2.17 -13.32 -37.51
C LEU A 438 -1.85 -13.52 -39.00
N PRO A 439 -0.63 -13.16 -39.46
CA PRO A 439 -0.24 -13.29 -40.86
C PRO A 439 -0.15 -14.75 -41.35
N ASP A 440 -0.02 -15.70 -40.43
CA ASP A 440 0.00 -17.14 -40.69
C ASP A 440 -1.40 -17.75 -40.85
N GLY A 441 -2.46 -16.94 -40.70
CA GLY A 441 -3.85 -17.37 -40.83
C GLY A 441 -4.49 -17.88 -39.53
N GLU A 442 -3.72 -17.99 -38.44
CA GLU A 442 -4.27 -18.30 -37.12
C GLU A 442 -4.85 -17.04 -36.45
N SER A 443 -5.62 -17.20 -35.37
CA SER A 443 -6.22 -16.07 -34.65
C SER A 443 -5.86 -16.07 -33.17
N VAL A 444 -5.60 -14.88 -32.62
CA VAL A 444 -5.39 -14.65 -31.19
C VAL A 444 -6.67 -14.12 -30.56
N SER A 445 -7.13 -14.78 -29.50
CA SER A 445 -8.34 -14.45 -28.76
C SER A 445 -7.99 -13.91 -27.38
N PHE A 446 -8.59 -12.77 -27.05
CA PHE A 446 -8.51 -12.18 -25.71
C PHE A 446 -9.82 -12.39 -24.97
N TYR A 447 -9.72 -12.98 -23.80
CA TYR A 447 -10.80 -13.20 -22.86
C TYR A 447 -10.62 -12.29 -21.65
N ALA A 448 -11.70 -12.04 -20.92
CA ALA A 448 -11.69 -11.28 -19.69
C ALA A 448 -11.43 -12.18 -18.47
N ASN A 449 -10.57 -11.70 -17.59
CA ASN A 449 -10.38 -12.19 -16.23
C ASN A 449 -11.25 -11.32 -15.30
N VAL A 450 -12.27 -11.92 -14.72
CA VAL A 450 -13.36 -11.27 -13.98
C VAL A 450 -13.22 -11.55 -12.51
N SER A 451 -13.16 -10.49 -11.70
CA SER A 451 -13.13 -10.55 -10.24
C SER A 451 -14.32 -9.82 -9.58
N SER A 452 -15.21 -9.24 -10.39
CA SER A 452 -16.40 -8.51 -9.94
C SER A 452 -17.50 -8.53 -11.00
N LEU A 453 -18.73 -8.21 -10.61
CA LEU A 453 -19.85 -8.06 -11.56
C LEU A 453 -19.62 -6.93 -12.57
N LEU A 454 -18.89 -5.89 -12.17
CA LEU A 454 -18.53 -4.79 -13.07
C LEU A 454 -17.55 -5.25 -14.14
N ASP A 455 -16.57 -6.08 -13.79
CA ASP A 455 -15.64 -6.66 -14.77
C ASP A 455 -16.39 -7.53 -15.78
N ALA A 456 -17.41 -8.29 -15.33
CA ALA A 456 -18.27 -9.06 -16.22
C ALA A 456 -19.04 -8.15 -17.19
N GLN A 457 -19.70 -7.10 -16.69
CA GLN A 457 -20.39 -6.11 -17.54
C GLN A 457 -19.44 -5.40 -18.51
N LYS A 458 -18.24 -5.06 -18.04
CA LYS A 458 -17.22 -4.39 -18.83
C LYS A 458 -16.70 -5.31 -19.93
N SER A 459 -16.56 -6.61 -19.65
CA SER A 459 -16.13 -7.60 -20.64
C SER A 459 -17.07 -7.71 -21.83
N GLY A 460 -18.39 -7.52 -21.62
CA GLY A 460 -19.37 -7.45 -22.71
C GLY A 460 -19.35 -6.13 -23.50
N GLN A 461 -18.91 -5.03 -22.89
CA GLN A 461 -18.77 -3.72 -23.57
C GLN A 461 -17.46 -3.59 -24.34
N ASP A 462 -16.39 -4.14 -23.78
CA ASP A 462 -15.09 -4.23 -24.43
C ASP A 462 -15.09 -5.41 -25.41
N SER A 463 -14.19 -5.41 -26.38
CA SER A 463 -14.20 -6.43 -27.43
C SER A 463 -13.67 -7.79 -26.94
N ALA A 464 -13.95 -8.24 -25.72
CA ALA A 464 -13.55 -9.56 -25.24
C ALA A 464 -14.24 -10.68 -26.06
N CYS A 465 -13.54 -11.78 -26.29
CA CYS A 465 -14.07 -12.95 -27.01
C CYS A 465 -14.81 -13.91 -26.07
N GLY A 466 -14.75 -13.66 -24.76
CA GLY A 466 -15.25 -14.50 -23.68
C GLY A 466 -14.74 -14.04 -22.32
N ILE A 467 -15.12 -14.77 -21.28
CA ILE A 467 -14.57 -14.71 -19.92
C ILE A 467 -13.75 -15.98 -19.69
N GLY A 468 -12.43 -15.87 -19.71
CA GLY A 468 -11.52 -17.02 -19.59
C GLY A 468 -11.22 -17.37 -18.13
N LEU A 469 -11.55 -16.48 -17.21
CA LEU A 469 -11.41 -16.75 -15.78
C LEU A 469 -12.41 -15.91 -14.98
N VAL A 470 -13.34 -16.57 -14.28
CA VAL A 470 -14.10 -15.97 -13.18
C VAL A 470 -13.44 -16.41 -11.87
N ARG A 471 -12.88 -15.45 -11.13
CA ARG A 471 -12.33 -15.66 -9.79
C ARG A 471 -13.46 -15.69 -8.76
N THR A 472 -13.96 -16.88 -8.44
CA THR A 472 -15.12 -17.03 -7.55
C THR A 472 -14.78 -16.70 -6.09
N GLU A 473 -13.53 -16.87 -5.68
CA GLU A 473 -13.06 -16.58 -4.33
C GLU A 473 -13.22 -15.12 -3.92
N ILE A 474 -13.15 -14.18 -4.87
CA ILE A 474 -13.29 -12.75 -4.56
C ILE A 474 -14.70 -12.44 -4.05
N PHE A 475 -15.72 -13.08 -4.63
CA PHE A 475 -17.10 -12.94 -4.18
C PHE A 475 -17.31 -13.58 -2.81
N TYR A 476 -16.63 -14.69 -2.52
CA TYR A 476 -16.66 -15.30 -1.18
C TYR A 476 -16.09 -14.34 -0.11
N LEU A 477 -14.93 -13.73 -0.39
CA LEU A 477 -14.26 -12.82 0.54
C LEU A 477 -15.00 -11.49 0.72
N GLN A 478 -15.63 -10.96 -0.35
CA GLN A 478 -16.42 -9.73 -0.27
C GLN A 478 -17.65 -9.85 0.63
N ASN A 479 -18.16 -11.06 0.84
CA ASN A 479 -19.28 -11.31 1.73
C ASN A 479 -18.83 -11.81 3.13
N ASP A 480 -17.62 -11.46 3.56
CA ASP A 480 -17.03 -11.86 4.86
C ASP A 480 -17.12 -13.39 5.14
N GLY A 481 -16.98 -14.20 4.09
CA GLY A 481 -17.08 -15.66 4.16
C GLY A 481 -18.51 -16.21 4.18
N ALA A 482 -19.53 -15.35 4.16
CA ALA A 482 -20.94 -15.70 4.00
C ALA A 482 -21.35 -15.61 2.52
N PHE A 483 -21.02 -16.64 1.74
CA PHE A 483 -21.42 -16.74 0.33
C PHE A 483 -22.15 -18.05 0.09
N ASP A 484 -23.42 -18.06 0.51
CA ASP A 484 -24.24 -19.27 0.48
C ASP A 484 -24.63 -19.67 -0.95
N ARG A 485 -25.19 -20.88 -1.10
CA ARG A 485 -25.59 -21.41 -2.40
C ARG A 485 -26.52 -20.48 -3.19
N ASN A 486 -27.47 -19.81 -2.53
CA ASN A 486 -28.42 -18.92 -3.23
C ASN A 486 -27.75 -17.64 -3.72
N GLN A 487 -26.87 -17.05 -2.92
CA GLN A 487 -26.06 -15.89 -3.31
C GLN A 487 -25.09 -16.23 -4.44
N GLN A 488 -24.48 -17.42 -4.38
CA GLN A 488 -23.63 -17.96 -5.44
C GLN A 488 -24.41 -18.07 -6.75
N ILE A 489 -25.57 -18.73 -6.73
CA ILE A 489 -26.43 -18.87 -7.91
C ILE A 489 -26.78 -17.49 -8.50
N GLU A 490 -27.22 -16.54 -7.67
CA GLU A 490 -27.60 -15.21 -8.15
C GLU A 490 -26.41 -14.46 -8.77
N THR A 491 -25.24 -14.54 -8.14
CA THR A 491 -24.01 -13.92 -8.66
C THR A 491 -23.60 -14.54 -10.00
N TYR A 492 -23.58 -15.87 -10.08
CA TYR A 492 -23.20 -16.58 -11.31
C TYR A 492 -24.20 -16.31 -12.45
N ARG A 493 -25.51 -16.25 -12.16
CA ARG A 493 -26.54 -15.83 -13.14
C ARG A 493 -26.26 -14.43 -13.68
N GLN A 494 -25.92 -13.48 -12.81
CA GLN A 494 -25.63 -12.12 -13.24
C GLN A 494 -24.39 -12.05 -14.14
N ILE A 495 -23.36 -12.85 -13.87
CA ILE A 495 -22.17 -12.95 -14.73
C ILE A 495 -22.53 -13.54 -16.09
N VAL A 496 -23.27 -14.65 -16.11
CA VAL A 496 -23.71 -15.31 -17.35
C VAL A 496 -24.60 -14.38 -18.20
N LYS A 497 -25.47 -13.59 -17.55
CA LYS A 497 -26.31 -12.60 -18.21
C LYS A 497 -25.53 -11.38 -18.71
N ALA A 498 -24.46 -10.99 -18.03
CA ALA A 498 -23.59 -9.90 -18.48
C ALA A 498 -22.81 -10.27 -19.75
N PHE A 499 -22.66 -11.56 -20.04
CA PHE A 499 -21.94 -12.08 -21.20
C PHE A 499 -22.72 -13.23 -21.88
N GLU A 500 -23.77 -12.84 -22.63
CA GLU A 500 -24.73 -13.78 -23.24
C GLU A 500 -24.13 -14.66 -24.35
N HIS A 501 -23.00 -14.27 -24.93
CA HIS A 501 -22.39 -14.95 -26.08
C HIS A 501 -20.90 -15.20 -25.88
N GLY A 502 -20.47 -16.46 -25.85
CA GLY A 502 -19.06 -16.83 -25.80
C GLY A 502 -18.67 -17.48 -24.47
N ILE A 503 -17.46 -18.03 -24.43
CA ILE A 503 -17.03 -18.92 -23.35
C ILE A 503 -16.94 -18.19 -22.01
N ILE A 504 -17.44 -18.82 -20.95
CA ILE A 504 -17.30 -18.38 -19.56
C ILE A 504 -16.70 -19.52 -18.74
N ILE A 505 -15.54 -19.31 -18.14
CA ILE A 505 -14.85 -20.32 -17.34
C ILE A 505 -14.91 -19.92 -15.86
N PHE A 506 -15.68 -20.66 -15.06
CA PHE A 506 -15.73 -20.50 -13.62
C PHE A 506 -14.64 -21.31 -12.94
N ARG A 507 -13.74 -20.65 -12.21
CA ARG A 507 -12.79 -21.33 -11.34
C ARG A 507 -13.47 -21.66 -10.02
N LEU A 508 -13.32 -22.88 -9.53
CA LEU A 508 -13.74 -23.22 -8.15
C LEU A 508 -12.95 -22.40 -7.12
N PHE A 509 -13.40 -22.35 -5.87
CA PHE A 509 -12.76 -21.50 -4.87
C PHE A 509 -11.26 -21.81 -4.70
N ASP A 510 -10.43 -20.79 -4.94
CA ASP A 510 -9.01 -20.79 -4.63
C ASP A 510 -8.75 -19.90 -3.39
N ILE A 511 -9.20 -20.40 -2.24
CA ILE A 511 -8.99 -19.77 -0.93
C ILE A 511 -8.07 -20.64 -0.08
N GLY A 512 -7.30 -20.00 0.80
CA GLY A 512 -6.59 -20.67 1.88
C GLY A 512 -7.46 -20.80 3.13
N SER A 513 -7.10 -21.75 4.00
CA SER A 513 -7.71 -21.97 5.31
C SER A 513 -7.72 -20.72 6.18
N ASP A 514 -6.66 -19.91 6.07
CA ASP A 514 -6.47 -18.62 6.72
C ASP A 514 -7.55 -17.58 6.35
N LYS A 515 -8.27 -17.78 5.23
CA LYS A 515 -9.25 -16.84 4.69
C LYS A 515 -10.70 -17.32 4.76
N LYS A 516 -10.96 -18.56 5.21
CA LYS A 516 -12.31 -19.14 5.30
C LYS A 516 -13.03 -18.76 6.62
N SER A 517 -12.28 -18.49 7.69
CA SER A 517 -12.85 -18.21 9.01
C SER A 517 -11.89 -17.41 9.88
N THR A 518 -12.42 -16.45 10.65
CA THR A 518 -11.66 -15.64 11.63
C THR A 518 -11.14 -16.46 12.83
N LYS A 519 -11.36 -17.78 12.88
CA LYS A 519 -11.10 -18.65 14.04
C LYS A 519 -10.12 -19.82 13.82
N GLU A 520 -9.51 -19.98 12.64
CA GLU A 520 -8.70 -21.17 12.35
C GLU A 520 -7.17 -20.93 12.33
N SER A 521 -6.42 -22.03 12.45
CA SER A 521 -5.00 -22.11 12.75
C SER A 521 -4.12 -21.34 11.76
N LYS A 522 -3.27 -20.44 12.27
CA LYS A 522 -2.22 -19.79 11.48
C LYS A 522 -1.26 -20.84 10.92
N GLU A 523 -1.36 -21.11 9.63
CA GLU A 523 -0.33 -21.86 8.90
C GLU A 523 0.93 -21.00 8.77
N GLU A 524 2.12 -21.60 8.93
CA GLU A 524 3.38 -20.87 8.76
C GLU A 524 3.57 -20.38 7.32
N ASN A 525 3.11 -21.15 6.35
CA ASN A 525 3.24 -20.85 4.91
C ASN A 525 1.90 -21.07 4.19
N PRO A 526 0.94 -20.12 4.28
CA PRO A 526 -0.38 -20.27 3.66
C PRO A 526 -0.32 -20.53 2.14
N ALA A 527 0.68 -19.94 1.46
CA ALA A 527 0.89 -20.16 0.03
C ALA A 527 1.23 -21.63 -0.30
N LEU A 528 1.82 -22.41 0.61
CA LEU A 528 2.18 -23.81 0.39
C LEU A 528 1.22 -24.80 1.06
N GLY A 529 0.24 -24.29 1.80
CA GLY A 529 -0.56 -25.07 2.74
C GLY A 529 -1.94 -25.48 2.25
N TYR A 530 -2.94 -25.38 3.14
CA TYR A 530 -4.30 -25.90 2.93
C TYR A 530 -5.15 -24.90 2.15
N ARG A 531 -4.98 -24.89 0.81
CA ARG A 531 -5.69 -23.98 -0.11
C ARG A 531 -6.18 -24.67 -1.38
N GLY A 532 -7.08 -24.01 -2.11
CA GLY A 532 -7.57 -24.44 -3.41
C GLY A 532 -8.14 -25.87 -3.40
N SER A 533 -7.71 -26.72 -4.34
CA SER A 533 -8.18 -28.11 -4.46
C SER A 533 -8.14 -28.90 -3.14
N ARG A 534 -7.10 -28.71 -2.32
CA ARG A 534 -6.91 -29.41 -1.05
C ARG A 534 -7.97 -29.03 -0.02
N LEU A 535 -8.26 -27.73 0.08
CA LEU A 535 -9.34 -27.22 0.93
C LEU A 535 -10.69 -27.73 0.44
N LEU A 536 -10.93 -27.69 -0.87
CA LEU A 536 -12.18 -28.19 -1.46
C LEU A 536 -12.40 -29.69 -1.16
N LEU A 537 -11.35 -30.50 -1.18
CA LEU A 537 -11.41 -31.93 -0.90
C LEU A 537 -11.60 -32.27 0.58
N GLY A 538 -10.97 -31.52 1.48
CA GLY A 538 -11.15 -31.73 2.91
C GLY A 538 -12.47 -31.13 3.43
N GLU A 539 -12.99 -30.09 2.79
CA GLU A 539 -14.25 -29.42 3.13
C GLU A 539 -15.36 -29.75 2.12
N ARG A 540 -15.72 -31.03 2.01
CA ARG A 540 -16.59 -31.54 0.94
C ARG A 540 -17.92 -30.81 0.79
N GLN A 541 -18.60 -30.48 1.90
CA GLN A 541 -19.88 -29.77 1.84
C GLN A 541 -19.72 -28.37 1.20
N PHE A 542 -18.67 -27.65 1.59
CA PHE A 542 -18.36 -26.32 1.05
C PHE A 542 -18.12 -26.37 -0.47
N MET A 543 -17.37 -27.37 -0.94
CA MET A 543 -17.17 -27.60 -2.37
C MET A 543 -18.47 -28.00 -3.09
N GLN A 544 -19.26 -28.92 -2.51
CA GLN A 544 -20.51 -29.38 -3.11
C GLN A 544 -21.53 -28.26 -3.29
N GLU A 545 -21.66 -27.36 -2.30
CA GLU A 545 -22.55 -26.19 -2.41
C GLU A 545 -22.18 -25.31 -3.62
N GLN A 546 -20.88 -25.10 -3.87
CA GLN A 546 -20.42 -24.35 -5.04
C GLN A 546 -20.69 -25.09 -6.36
N ILE A 547 -20.39 -26.39 -6.41
CA ILE A 547 -20.61 -27.22 -7.60
C ILE A 547 -22.11 -27.23 -7.96
N GLU A 548 -22.99 -27.43 -6.98
CA GLU A 548 -24.44 -27.40 -7.19
C GLU A 548 -24.92 -26.02 -7.68
N ALA A 549 -24.41 -24.93 -7.10
CA ALA A 549 -24.74 -23.58 -7.56
C ALA A 549 -24.35 -23.37 -9.02
N LEU A 550 -23.15 -23.77 -9.42
CA LEU A 550 -22.68 -23.67 -10.81
C LEU A 550 -23.50 -24.55 -11.75
N LEU A 551 -23.74 -25.82 -11.39
CA LEU A 551 -24.52 -26.75 -12.19
C LEU A 551 -25.97 -26.28 -12.35
N GLN A 552 -26.57 -25.67 -11.33
CA GLN A 552 -27.90 -25.07 -11.46
C GLN A 552 -27.91 -23.96 -12.51
N VAL A 553 -26.95 -23.03 -12.47
CA VAL A 553 -26.86 -21.95 -13.45
C VAL A 553 -26.56 -22.48 -14.85
N ILE A 554 -25.74 -23.53 -14.97
CA ILE A 554 -25.47 -24.21 -16.24
C ILE A 554 -26.75 -24.88 -16.78
N GLY A 555 -27.52 -25.56 -15.92
CA GLY A 555 -28.79 -26.20 -16.29
C GLY A 555 -29.84 -25.19 -16.75
N GLU A 556 -29.93 -24.02 -16.10
CA GLU A 556 -30.79 -22.91 -16.53
C GLU A 556 -30.38 -22.34 -17.89
N ASN A 557 -29.14 -22.55 -18.29
CA ASN A 557 -28.56 -22.13 -19.55
C ASN A 557 -28.20 -23.31 -20.45
N ALA A 558 -28.91 -24.45 -20.36
CA ALA A 558 -28.57 -25.69 -21.09
C ALA A 558 -28.57 -25.56 -22.63
N HIS A 559 -29.10 -24.48 -23.18
CA HIS A 559 -28.98 -24.13 -24.60
C HIS A 559 -27.57 -23.65 -24.98
N ARG A 560 -26.71 -23.40 -23.99
CA ARG A 560 -25.32 -22.97 -24.11
C ARG A 560 -24.37 -24.10 -23.71
N ASN A 561 -23.35 -24.34 -24.53
CA ASN A 561 -22.25 -25.28 -24.24
C ASN A 561 -20.93 -24.55 -23.95
N ASP A 562 -20.99 -23.25 -23.64
CA ASP A 562 -19.84 -22.37 -23.52
C ASP A 562 -19.51 -22.01 -22.06
N ILE A 563 -20.28 -22.51 -21.09
CA ILE A 563 -20.00 -22.37 -19.64
C ILE A 563 -19.18 -23.57 -19.16
N LYS A 564 -18.00 -23.31 -18.59
CA LYS A 564 -17.03 -24.33 -18.18
C LYS A 564 -16.65 -24.18 -16.71
N ILE A 565 -16.15 -25.26 -16.12
CA ILE A 565 -15.64 -25.28 -14.75
C ILE A 565 -14.13 -25.56 -14.78
N MET A 566 -13.37 -24.91 -13.90
CA MET A 566 -11.93 -25.10 -13.77
C MET A 566 -11.54 -25.34 -12.31
N VAL A 567 -10.68 -26.33 -12.08
CA VAL A 567 -10.17 -26.69 -10.75
C VAL A 567 -8.83 -25.98 -10.50
N PRO A 568 -8.70 -25.13 -9.44
CA PRO A 568 -7.46 -24.45 -9.10
C PRO A 568 -6.50 -25.33 -8.30
N PHE A 569 -5.23 -24.91 -8.22
CA PHE A 569 -4.27 -25.41 -7.23
C PHE A 569 -4.13 -26.96 -7.19
N VAL A 570 -4.15 -27.61 -8.35
CA VAL A 570 -3.94 -29.06 -8.45
C VAL A 570 -2.45 -29.34 -8.43
N SER A 571 -2.01 -30.24 -7.55
CA SER A 571 -0.63 -30.72 -7.46
C SER A 571 -0.48 -32.18 -7.85
N ASP A 572 -1.50 -32.99 -7.54
CA ASP A 572 -1.57 -34.42 -7.84
C ASP A 572 -2.81 -34.71 -8.72
N PRO A 573 -2.71 -35.51 -9.80
CA PRO A 573 -3.86 -35.86 -10.63
C PRO A 573 -5.05 -36.44 -9.86
N GLU A 574 -4.83 -37.15 -8.76
CA GLU A 574 -5.90 -37.71 -7.93
C GLU A 574 -6.77 -36.62 -7.29
N GLU A 575 -6.19 -35.45 -6.95
CA GLU A 575 -6.95 -34.30 -6.45
C GLU A 575 -7.96 -33.84 -7.50
N PHE A 576 -7.52 -33.72 -8.76
CA PHE A 576 -8.38 -33.37 -9.88
C PHE A 576 -9.42 -34.44 -10.16
N PHE A 577 -9.04 -35.72 -10.18
CA PHE A 577 -9.95 -36.83 -10.45
C PHE A 577 -11.07 -36.93 -9.42
N ALA A 578 -10.75 -36.71 -8.14
CA ALA A 578 -11.74 -36.71 -7.07
C ALA A 578 -12.78 -35.59 -7.25
N ILE A 579 -12.34 -34.35 -7.52
CA ILE A 579 -13.23 -33.20 -7.76
C ILE A 579 -14.04 -33.41 -9.03
N HIS A 580 -13.41 -33.87 -10.11
CA HIS A 580 -14.06 -34.16 -11.40
C HIS A 580 -15.19 -35.17 -11.24
N ASN A 581 -14.95 -36.29 -10.54
CA ASN A 581 -15.97 -37.30 -10.29
C ASN A 581 -17.16 -36.73 -9.50
N ILE A 582 -16.91 -35.87 -8.52
CA ILE A 582 -17.99 -35.23 -7.74
C ILE A 582 -18.82 -34.30 -8.65
N ILE A 583 -18.21 -33.55 -9.55
CA ILE A 583 -18.94 -32.73 -10.53
C ILE A 583 -19.83 -33.62 -11.41
N LEU A 584 -19.31 -34.76 -11.91
CA LEU A 584 -20.10 -35.72 -12.69
C LEU A 584 -21.30 -36.30 -11.93
N GLU A 585 -21.06 -36.73 -10.69
CA GLU A 585 -22.10 -37.29 -9.82
C GLU A 585 -23.21 -36.25 -9.57
N ARG A 586 -22.84 -35.03 -9.18
CA ARG A 586 -23.81 -33.94 -8.95
C ARG A 586 -24.57 -33.56 -10.23
N ALA A 587 -23.88 -33.47 -11.37
CA ALA A 587 -24.52 -33.16 -12.65
C ALA A 587 -25.58 -34.22 -13.03
N THR A 588 -25.25 -35.50 -12.82
CA THR A 588 -26.17 -36.62 -13.06
C THR A 588 -27.38 -36.54 -12.14
N GLU A 589 -27.19 -36.33 -10.84
CA GLU A 589 -28.28 -36.22 -9.87
C GLU A 589 -29.20 -35.03 -10.13
N MET A 590 -28.63 -33.91 -10.60
CA MET A 590 -29.39 -32.70 -10.94
C MET A 590 -30.00 -32.75 -12.36
N ASN A 591 -29.76 -33.81 -13.12
CA ASN A 591 -30.14 -33.94 -14.54
C ASN A 591 -29.63 -32.78 -15.42
N VAL A 592 -28.41 -32.31 -15.15
CA VAL A 592 -27.73 -31.25 -15.90
C VAL A 592 -26.67 -31.88 -16.81
N THR A 593 -26.57 -31.41 -18.06
CA THR A 593 -25.49 -31.86 -18.96
C THR A 593 -24.15 -31.47 -18.36
N THR A 594 -23.22 -32.42 -18.27
CA THR A 594 -21.89 -32.18 -17.71
C THR A 594 -21.17 -31.08 -18.49
N PRO A 595 -20.72 -29.99 -17.83
CA PRO A 595 -19.93 -28.96 -18.49
C PRO A 595 -18.52 -29.46 -18.79
N GLN A 596 -17.79 -28.75 -19.65
CA GLN A 596 -16.36 -29.01 -19.79
C GLN A 596 -15.62 -28.67 -18.51
N ILE A 597 -14.71 -29.54 -18.07
CA ILE A 597 -13.95 -29.42 -16.82
C ILE A 597 -12.46 -29.33 -17.16
N GLY A 598 -11.84 -28.22 -16.78
CA GLY A 598 -10.42 -27.97 -16.98
C GLY A 598 -9.63 -27.94 -15.68
N VAL A 599 -8.30 -27.94 -15.83
CA VAL A 599 -7.36 -27.82 -14.71
C VAL A 599 -6.47 -26.59 -14.89
N MET A 600 -6.27 -25.88 -13.79
CA MET A 600 -5.35 -24.75 -13.75
C MET A 600 -3.94 -25.22 -13.45
N LEU A 601 -3.02 -24.97 -14.39
CA LEU A 601 -1.60 -25.31 -14.27
C LEU A 601 -0.87 -24.20 -13.50
N GLU A 602 -0.92 -24.31 -12.17
CA GLU A 602 -0.33 -23.35 -11.22
C GLU A 602 0.81 -23.95 -10.40
N ILE A 603 0.86 -25.29 -10.28
CA ILE A 603 1.87 -26.00 -9.51
C ILE A 603 2.76 -26.78 -10.48
N PRO A 604 4.11 -26.69 -10.37
CA PRO A 604 5.01 -27.36 -11.30
C PRO A 604 4.74 -28.86 -11.46
N SER A 605 4.34 -29.57 -10.39
CA SER A 605 4.02 -31.00 -10.46
C SER A 605 2.88 -31.30 -11.43
N ALA A 606 1.84 -30.45 -11.51
CA ALA A 606 0.74 -30.63 -12.45
C ALA A 606 1.19 -30.47 -13.92
N VAL A 607 2.20 -29.64 -14.17
CA VAL A 607 2.80 -29.52 -15.51
C VAL A 607 3.49 -30.83 -15.93
N PHE A 608 4.16 -31.51 -15.00
CA PHE A 608 4.77 -32.82 -15.28
C PHE A 608 3.76 -33.97 -15.34
N ALA A 609 2.59 -33.81 -14.76
CA ALA A 609 1.51 -34.81 -14.74
C ALA A 609 0.39 -34.52 -15.76
N MET A 610 0.68 -33.75 -16.81
CA MET A 610 -0.32 -33.38 -17.84
C MET A 610 -0.86 -34.60 -18.60
N ASP A 611 -0.04 -35.63 -18.80
CA ASP A 611 -0.45 -36.85 -19.51
C ASP A 611 -1.57 -37.57 -18.72
N GLU A 612 -1.44 -37.68 -17.40
CA GLU A 612 -2.47 -38.23 -16.51
C GLU A 612 -3.69 -37.30 -16.41
N LEU A 613 -3.48 -36.00 -16.22
CA LEU A 613 -4.58 -35.02 -16.11
C LEU A 613 -5.45 -35.00 -17.38
N ALA A 614 -4.86 -35.10 -18.57
CA ALA A 614 -5.57 -35.07 -19.85
C ALA A 614 -6.52 -36.25 -20.08
N THR A 615 -6.42 -37.32 -19.28
CA THR A 615 -7.37 -38.44 -19.31
C THR A 615 -8.79 -38.01 -18.94
N LYS A 616 -8.94 -36.96 -18.12
CA LYS A 616 -10.24 -36.40 -17.71
C LYS A 616 -10.38 -34.89 -17.95
N ALA A 617 -9.28 -34.14 -18.06
CA ALA A 617 -9.34 -32.70 -18.30
C ALA A 617 -9.65 -32.39 -19.77
N ASP A 618 -10.66 -31.55 -19.98
CA ASP A 618 -11.06 -31.07 -21.31
C ASP A 618 -10.16 -29.95 -21.84
N PHE A 619 -9.53 -29.18 -20.93
CA PHE A 619 -8.66 -28.06 -21.27
C PHE A 619 -7.70 -27.72 -20.12
N PHE A 620 -6.66 -26.95 -20.44
CA PHE A 620 -5.68 -26.43 -19.49
C PHE A 620 -5.70 -24.90 -19.46
N SER A 621 -5.49 -24.30 -18.29
CA SER A 621 -5.27 -22.86 -18.15
C SER A 621 -4.04 -22.59 -17.30
N VAL A 622 -3.07 -21.84 -17.81
CA VAL A 622 -1.81 -21.56 -17.11
C VAL A 622 -1.98 -20.33 -16.21
N GLY A 623 -2.00 -20.56 -14.90
CA GLY A 623 -1.96 -19.51 -13.90
C GLY A 623 -0.52 -19.06 -13.66
N THR A 624 0.01 -18.21 -14.55
CA THR A 624 1.44 -17.86 -14.56
C THR A 624 1.94 -17.18 -13.30
N ASN A 625 1.06 -16.52 -12.54
CA ASN A 625 1.43 -15.84 -11.31
C ASN A 625 1.89 -16.85 -10.25
N ASP A 626 1.06 -17.86 -9.97
CA ASP A 626 1.34 -18.89 -8.98
C ASP A 626 2.38 -19.89 -9.53
N LEU A 627 2.31 -20.25 -10.82
CA LEU A 627 3.32 -21.11 -11.45
C LEU A 627 4.73 -20.53 -11.36
N PHE A 628 4.90 -19.22 -11.59
CA PHE A 628 6.19 -18.57 -11.44
C PHE A 628 6.67 -18.60 -9.98
N GLN A 629 5.76 -18.26 -9.06
CA GLN A 629 6.05 -18.24 -7.63
C GLN A 629 6.54 -19.60 -7.11
N TYR A 630 5.88 -20.71 -7.47
CA TYR A 630 6.29 -22.03 -7.03
C TYR A 630 7.48 -22.59 -7.81
N PHE A 631 7.63 -22.24 -9.09
CA PHE A 631 8.77 -22.69 -9.89
C PHE A 631 10.10 -22.09 -9.41
N PHE A 632 10.08 -20.83 -8.94
CA PHE A 632 11.26 -20.15 -8.40
C PHE A 632 11.31 -20.04 -6.87
N ALA A 633 10.32 -20.59 -6.17
CA ALA A 633 10.19 -20.52 -4.72
C ALA A 633 10.27 -19.08 -4.16
N LEU A 634 9.44 -18.18 -4.69
CA LEU A 634 9.38 -16.78 -4.26
C LEU A 634 7.95 -16.37 -3.91
N ASP A 635 7.79 -15.59 -2.85
CA ASP A 635 6.53 -14.93 -2.54
C ASP A 635 6.54 -13.52 -3.15
N ARG A 636 5.72 -13.31 -4.19
CA ARG A 636 5.60 -12.00 -4.85
C ARG A 636 5.03 -10.90 -3.93
N GLY A 637 4.34 -11.29 -2.86
CA GLY A 637 3.80 -10.37 -1.85
C GLY A 637 4.85 -9.88 -0.86
N ASP A 638 6.02 -10.53 -0.79
CA ASP A 638 7.11 -10.14 0.09
C ASP A 638 8.00 -9.07 -0.60
N PRO A 639 8.06 -7.84 -0.08
CA PRO A 639 8.89 -6.77 -0.65
C PRO A 639 10.38 -7.08 -0.72
N GLN A 640 10.89 -8.01 0.10
CA GLN A 640 12.31 -8.37 0.11
C GLN A 640 12.71 -9.20 -1.12
N VAL A 641 11.77 -9.95 -1.69
CA VAL A 641 12.03 -10.87 -2.81
C VAL A 641 11.22 -10.55 -4.06
N SER A 642 10.28 -9.60 -4.01
CA SER A 642 9.49 -9.15 -5.15
C SER A 642 10.34 -8.70 -6.34
N ASN A 643 11.54 -8.15 -6.09
CA ASN A 643 12.51 -7.76 -7.12
C ASN A 643 13.03 -8.92 -7.98
N TYR A 644 12.92 -10.18 -7.51
CA TYR A 644 13.30 -11.37 -8.28
C TYR A 644 12.19 -11.87 -9.21
N TYR A 645 11.02 -11.23 -9.21
CA TYR A 645 9.93 -11.56 -10.12
C TYR A 645 10.27 -11.07 -11.54
N HIS A 646 10.84 -11.96 -12.34
CA HIS A 646 11.24 -11.71 -13.73
C HIS A 646 10.55 -12.66 -14.70
N PRO A 647 9.34 -12.33 -15.20
CA PRO A 647 8.59 -13.22 -16.08
C PRO A 647 9.27 -13.54 -17.43
N HIS A 648 10.23 -12.71 -17.85
CA HIS A 648 11.10 -12.97 -19.01
C HIS A 648 12.19 -14.03 -18.78
N ASN A 649 12.27 -14.62 -17.58
CA ASN A 649 13.31 -15.59 -17.27
C ASN A 649 13.29 -16.76 -18.27
N PRO A 650 14.41 -17.08 -18.95
CA PRO A 650 14.45 -18.13 -19.96
C PRO A 650 14.01 -19.51 -19.44
N ALA A 651 14.22 -19.82 -18.17
CA ALA A 651 13.76 -21.08 -17.58
C ALA A 651 12.22 -21.15 -17.50
N PHE A 652 11.57 -20.04 -17.17
CA PHE A 652 10.12 -19.95 -17.14
C PHE A 652 9.52 -20.03 -18.54
N LEU A 653 10.11 -19.34 -19.52
CA LEU A 653 9.66 -19.41 -20.90
C LEU A 653 9.81 -20.84 -21.48
N ARG A 654 10.86 -21.58 -21.10
CA ARG A 654 11.00 -23.00 -21.45
C ARG A 654 9.92 -23.88 -20.81
N LEU A 655 9.53 -23.58 -19.56
CA LEU A 655 8.43 -24.27 -18.90
C LEU A 655 7.10 -24.05 -19.65
N LEU A 656 6.82 -22.81 -20.07
CA LEU A 656 5.64 -22.50 -20.88
C LEU A 656 5.68 -23.21 -22.25
N GLN A 657 6.83 -23.21 -22.93
CA GLN A 657 6.97 -23.97 -24.18
C GLN A 657 6.67 -25.46 -23.98
N MET A 658 7.16 -26.06 -22.89
CA MET A 658 6.90 -27.46 -22.55
C MET A 658 5.40 -27.72 -22.34
N VAL A 659 4.70 -26.82 -21.62
CA VAL A 659 3.24 -26.89 -21.44
C VAL A 659 2.52 -26.86 -22.79
N LEU A 660 2.90 -25.93 -23.68
CA LEU A 660 2.28 -25.79 -25.00
C LEU A 660 2.51 -27.03 -25.87
N ASP A 661 3.74 -27.55 -25.92
CA ASP A 661 4.09 -28.72 -26.70
C ASP A 661 3.35 -29.97 -26.19
N LYS A 662 3.24 -30.13 -24.86
CA LYS A 662 2.47 -31.21 -24.26
C LYS A 662 0.97 -31.09 -24.50
N SER A 663 0.41 -29.90 -24.36
CA SER A 663 -1.00 -29.61 -24.68
C SER A 663 -1.33 -30.00 -26.13
N ARG A 664 -0.45 -29.68 -27.08
CA ARG A 664 -0.59 -30.08 -28.50
C ARG A 664 -0.51 -31.58 -28.70
N GLN A 665 0.42 -32.27 -28.04
CA GLN A 665 0.55 -33.74 -28.11
C GLN A 665 -0.71 -34.45 -27.58
N LEU A 666 -1.34 -33.87 -26.55
CA LEU A 666 -2.52 -34.41 -25.89
C LEU A 666 -3.84 -33.99 -26.56
N ASP A 667 -3.79 -33.17 -27.61
CA ASP A 667 -4.96 -32.56 -28.26
C ASP A 667 -5.92 -31.89 -27.26
N ARG A 668 -5.33 -31.15 -26.30
CA ARG A 668 -6.07 -30.38 -25.29
C ARG A 668 -5.79 -28.89 -25.45
N PRO A 669 -6.81 -28.02 -25.56
CA PRO A 669 -6.59 -26.59 -25.66
C PRO A 669 -5.95 -26.04 -24.38
N VAL A 670 -5.04 -25.08 -24.55
CA VAL A 670 -4.38 -24.37 -23.45
C VAL A 670 -4.54 -22.86 -23.60
N GLU A 671 -4.85 -22.19 -22.49
CA GLU A 671 -4.88 -20.74 -22.39
C GLU A 671 -3.95 -20.22 -21.29
N ILE A 672 -3.68 -18.92 -21.28
CA ILE A 672 -2.93 -18.24 -20.21
C ILE A 672 -3.84 -17.21 -19.55
N CYS A 673 -4.08 -17.35 -18.24
CA CYS A 673 -4.96 -16.47 -17.47
C CYS A 673 -4.23 -15.56 -16.46
N GLY A 674 -2.90 -15.65 -16.40
CA GLY A 674 -2.07 -14.82 -15.56
C GLY A 674 -1.70 -13.47 -16.19
N GLU A 675 -1.22 -12.54 -15.37
CA GLU A 675 -1.00 -11.14 -15.76
C GLU A 675 0.18 -10.96 -16.72
N VAL A 676 1.01 -11.99 -16.90
CA VAL A 676 2.18 -11.94 -17.78
C VAL A 676 1.82 -11.58 -19.23
N ALA A 677 0.61 -11.95 -19.67
CA ALA A 677 0.13 -11.65 -21.02
C ALA A 677 -0.24 -10.16 -21.22
N THR A 678 -0.20 -9.34 -20.16
CA THR A 678 -0.39 -7.88 -20.25
C THR A 678 0.89 -7.15 -20.66
N ASP A 679 2.05 -7.76 -20.41
CA ASP A 679 3.32 -7.27 -20.92
C ASP A 679 3.41 -7.52 -22.42
N ARG A 680 3.57 -6.44 -23.19
CA ARG A 680 3.60 -6.49 -24.66
C ARG A 680 4.79 -7.27 -25.22
N ALA A 681 5.94 -7.21 -24.56
CA ALA A 681 7.13 -7.94 -24.99
C ALA A 681 6.97 -9.44 -24.73
N ILE A 682 6.38 -9.83 -23.59
CA ILE A 682 6.10 -11.24 -23.30
C ILE A 682 4.97 -11.77 -24.18
N LEU A 683 3.90 -11.01 -24.35
CA LEU A 683 2.78 -11.38 -25.22
C LEU A 683 3.26 -11.75 -26.63
N ARG A 684 4.18 -10.97 -27.21
CA ARG A 684 4.83 -11.30 -28.49
C ARG A 684 5.52 -12.65 -28.47
N GLN A 685 6.31 -12.90 -27.43
CA GLN A 685 7.03 -14.17 -27.29
C GLN A 685 6.06 -15.34 -27.15
N LEU A 686 5.00 -15.20 -26.35
CA LEU A 686 3.97 -16.23 -26.17
C LEU A 686 3.21 -16.51 -27.48
N ILE A 687 2.86 -15.47 -28.25
CA ILE A 687 2.25 -15.64 -29.58
C ILE A 687 3.23 -16.32 -30.53
N ALA A 688 4.51 -15.93 -30.54
CA ALA A 688 5.52 -16.56 -31.38
C ALA A 688 5.78 -18.04 -31.00
N MET A 689 5.70 -18.40 -29.71
CA MET A 689 5.75 -19.79 -29.24
C MET A 689 4.55 -20.60 -29.73
N GLY A 690 3.40 -19.95 -29.87
CA GLY A 690 2.18 -20.54 -30.42
C GLY A 690 0.96 -20.50 -29.50
N TYR A 691 1.01 -19.76 -28.39
CA TYR A 691 -0.20 -19.50 -27.60
C TYR A 691 -1.17 -18.60 -28.38
N ARG A 692 -2.47 -18.89 -28.28
CA ARG A 692 -3.52 -18.16 -28.99
C ARG A 692 -4.61 -17.60 -28.10
N THR A 693 -4.72 -18.09 -26.86
CA THR A 693 -5.79 -17.72 -25.95
C THR A 693 -5.23 -17.08 -24.68
N PHE A 694 -5.61 -15.84 -24.42
CA PHE A 694 -5.15 -15.07 -23.27
C PHE A 694 -6.34 -14.49 -22.50
N SER A 695 -6.44 -14.81 -21.21
CA SER A 695 -7.42 -14.23 -20.29
C SER A 695 -6.74 -13.17 -19.43
N VAL A 696 -7.10 -11.91 -19.65
CA VAL A 696 -6.47 -10.74 -19.01
C VAL A 696 -7.53 -9.81 -18.44
N ASN A 697 -7.10 -8.85 -17.63
CA ASN A 697 -8.02 -7.83 -17.10
C ASN A 697 -8.79 -7.13 -18.25
N PRO A 698 -10.12 -6.99 -18.17
CA PRO A 698 -10.93 -6.42 -19.26
C PRO A 698 -10.46 -5.02 -19.71
N TYR A 699 -10.00 -4.18 -18.78
CA TYR A 699 -9.57 -2.81 -19.07
C TYR A 699 -8.35 -2.73 -20.00
N VAL A 700 -7.54 -3.79 -20.11
CA VAL A 700 -6.35 -3.80 -20.99
C VAL A 700 -6.59 -4.44 -22.36
N ILE A 701 -7.69 -5.20 -22.54
CA ILE A 701 -7.97 -5.99 -23.76
C ILE A 701 -7.92 -5.13 -25.01
N ASN A 702 -8.66 -4.01 -25.02
CA ASN A 702 -8.72 -3.12 -26.19
C ASN A 702 -7.34 -2.56 -26.55
N GLY A 703 -6.51 -2.27 -25.55
CA GLY A 703 -5.14 -1.80 -25.73
C GLY A 703 -4.24 -2.87 -26.36
N LEU A 704 -4.35 -4.12 -25.90
CA LEU A 704 -3.59 -5.25 -26.44
C LEU A 704 -4.02 -5.60 -27.86
N LYS A 705 -5.32 -5.58 -28.16
CA LYS A 705 -5.84 -5.81 -29.53
C LYS A 705 -5.32 -4.79 -30.53
N ARG A 706 -5.37 -3.51 -30.20
CA ARG A 706 -4.82 -2.45 -31.07
C ARG A 706 -3.30 -2.58 -31.23
N PHE A 707 -2.61 -2.98 -30.17
CA PHE A 707 -1.18 -3.25 -30.21
C PHE A 707 -0.86 -4.38 -31.22
N LEU A 708 -1.54 -5.53 -31.14
CA LEU A 708 -1.33 -6.62 -32.08
C LEU A 708 -1.75 -6.25 -33.50
N GLN A 709 -2.85 -5.52 -33.68
CA GLN A 709 -3.28 -5.06 -35.00
C GLN A 709 -2.24 -4.14 -35.66
N ARG A 710 -1.46 -3.37 -34.90
CA ARG A 710 -0.35 -2.57 -35.46
C ARG A 710 0.86 -3.40 -35.84
N GLU A 711 1.09 -4.47 -35.10
CA GLU A 711 2.27 -5.31 -35.26
C GLU A 711 2.10 -6.32 -36.38
N PHE A 712 0.91 -6.91 -36.47
CA PHE A 712 0.56 -8.00 -37.37
C PHE A 712 -0.44 -7.61 -38.45
N GLY A 713 -1.11 -6.47 -38.32
CA GLY A 713 -2.01 -5.97 -39.35
C GLY A 713 -1.23 -5.60 -40.60
N ALA A 714 -1.74 -6.01 -41.76
CA ALA A 714 -1.25 -5.57 -43.05
C ALA A 714 -1.17 -4.04 -43.07
N LYS A 715 -0.07 -3.49 -43.60
CA LYS A 715 -0.07 -2.10 -44.06
C LYS A 715 -1.17 -2.02 -45.12
N GLU A 716 -2.32 -1.45 -44.78
CA GLU A 716 -3.20 -0.91 -45.82
C GLU A 716 -2.37 0.16 -46.54
N GLU A 717 -2.08 -0.11 -47.82
CA GLU A 717 -1.32 0.76 -48.73
C GLU A 717 -1.98 2.14 -48.90
#